data_AF-A0AAE2XUI8-F1
#
_entry.id   AF-A0AAE2XUI8-F1
#
_cell.length_a   1.000
_cell.length_b   1.000
_cell.length_c   1.000
_cell.angle_alpha   90.00
_cell.angle_beta   90.00
_cell.angle_gamma   90.00
#
_symmetry.space_group_name_H-M   'P 1'
#
loop_
_entity.id
_entity.type
_entity.pdbx_description
1 polymer ?
#
loop_
_entity_poly.entity_id
_entity_poly.type
_entity_poly.pdbx_seq_one_letter_code
_entity_poly.pdbx_strand_id
1 'polypeptide(L)'
;MMLLFARRMLAQRSEVNPVLRPNPSVSWEAEAVFNGCPVRKDGKICLLYRALSSFETVDGVTLRLSRIGLAESEDGVEFYGRRVFIYPEHRWEWFGCEDPRVTELDGKYYVFYTALSQWPPTPDGIKVAVAVSRDLRRVEEKHLVTPFNAKAMALFPERINGSLWAVLTVHTDKPPARICLASFEDESELWSEDYWRKWYSEFDKHSLPLQRRPQDHIEVGAPPIETPYGWLLIYSYIRDYFSPQKRLFGIEAVLLDLRNPARIIARTDSPILTPGEYYERIGMVPNVVFPSGALLEDDTIYLYYGAADTTCCLAYINLPLLVWTMREKPVKLVRPQGNPIITPVRSHYWEAKATFNPAAIYLGGKVHIIYRAQSEDNTSVLGYATSEDGVKITYRSPEPIYVPRAPFEKKAAPGLGSGCEDPRMVLIGDKIYMTYTAYDGLNARVALTSISVDDFLAGRWDKWSYPVIISPYDVFDKNSCIFPEKYMDSFIVVHRMGDCIDYELRENLDFTGKPLKHHSWIFPRKGMWDSRKVGIGPPPIKIREGWLLFYHGVSEEGVYRVGVLLLDPENPLRVIARSEEPLMEPEEWYERWGQVPNVVFPCGAVLIEDTIFLYYGGADTVVGVATISVRDVLRHLGVEPAPEWVTLEGFIPGAPLTLPSVMMSLDGRSFRVEEAYRAVLDRRKREFEKFIFERLRLPRDASSSKIIEAVKSIMLRLEEELGKVFQGDLYSVDGVKRFVDSVLSYFPHGETFALKTEVAQQILKDNPPINLPSKFGCNLIEEIPCEYCDILALASFSEGREYDNRIWRWLESNAKPDHFEQVSIKPIVVEHELLPMVLELREGTAISRLTGRVIVSTLKAGVGGEFPRLRAFIRIAKHIVELERFGEMWKSFVGKRKFGVSVANSIREHWGVEALSAHSIFENKNHRIFVERLKKTVEKLKEEGHTSLAEAIENMIACYHLASTLPDGTFLPCSAWTWTLHSYRGGKGTPPAFIAYVERDWATRDLLDEIFRRAGISEEELDKTVTELIRRGKEPENIVKQFFE
;
A
#
# COMPACT_ATOMS: atom_id res chain seq x y z
N MET A 1 8.60 5.75 0.04
CA MET A 1 8.67 4.34 0.45
C MET A 1 7.60 4.14 1.52
N MET A 2 6.35 4.15 1.08
CA MET A 2 5.12 4.10 1.89
C MET A 2 4.04 3.57 0.94
N LEU A 3 4.15 2.28 0.61
CA LEU A 3 3.36 1.64 -0.46
C LEU A 3 2.98 0.19 -0.08
N LEU A 4 2.93 -0.15 1.21
CA LEU A 4 2.98 -1.56 1.60
C LEU A 4 1.92 -2.09 2.57
N PHE A 5 1.03 -1.29 3.16
CA PHE A 5 0.04 -1.87 4.10
C PHE A 5 -1.45 -1.76 3.73
N ALA A 6 -1.81 -1.12 2.60
CA ALA A 6 -3.24 -1.05 2.18
C ALA A 6 -3.57 -1.71 0.82
N ARG A 7 -2.63 -2.41 0.16
CA ARG A 7 -2.87 -2.98 -1.18
C ARG A 7 -1.95 -4.17 -1.43
N ARG A 8 -2.45 -5.40 -1.50
CA ARG A 8 -1.85 -6.46 -2.33
C ARG A 8 -2.70 -7.74 -2.32
N MET A 9 -3.08 -8.19 -3.51
CA MET A 9 -3.37 -9.60 -3.76
C MET A 9 -2.13 -10.44 -3.37
N LEU A 10 -2.33 -11.67 -2.89
CA LEU A 10 -1.24 -12.56 -2.45
C LEU A 10 -0.13 -12.68 -3.51
N ALA A 11 -0.52 -12.87 -4.77
CA ALA A 11 0.38 -12.85 -5.92
C ALA A 11 -0.15 -11.91 -7.01
N GLN A 12 0.73 -11.07 -7.55
CA GLN A 12 0.43 -10.13 -8.62
C GLN A 12 1.37 -10.37 -9.81
N ARG A 13 0.80 -10.59 -10.99
CA ARG A 13 1.59 -10.69 -12.23
C ARG A 13 2.15 -9.33 -12.63
N SER A 14 3.36 -9.33 -13.18
CA SER A 14 3.92 -8.11 -13.76
C SER A 14 3.16 -7.70 -15.03
N GLU A 15 2.86 -6.41 -15.15
CA GLU A 15 2.12 -5.85 -16.29
C GLU A 15 2.90 -5.95 -17.61
N VAL A 16 4.22 -6.08 -17.53
CA VAL A 16 5.12 -6.17 -18.69
C VAL A 16 5.34 -7.61 -19.19
N ASN A 17 4.70 -8.60 -18.54
CA ASN A 17 4.87 -9.99 -18.92
C ASN A 17 4.50 -10.24 -20.40
N PRO A 18 5.18 -11.19 -21.08
CA PRO A 18 6.36 -11.92 -20.61
C PRO A 18 7.66 -11.11 -20.63
N VAL A 19 8.50 -11.28 -19.59
CA VAL A 19 9.81 -10.59 -19.43
C VAL A 19 10.92 -11.15 -20.32
N LEU A 20 10.82 -12.42 -20.74
CA LEU A 20 11.61 -12.98 -21.83
C LEU A 20 10.70 -13.68 -22.84
N ARG A 21 10.95 -13.41 -24.12
CA ARG A 21 10.26 -13.99 -25.27
C ARG A 21 11.29 -14.57 -26.25
N PRO A 22 10.93 -15.65 -26.98
CA PRO A 22 11.83 -16.24 -27.95
C PRO A 22 12.19 -15.22 -29.03
N ASN A 23 13.41 -15.31 -29.54
CA ASN A 23 13.89 -14.45 -30.62
C ASN A 23 14.06 -15.29 -31.89
N PRO A 24 13.12 -15.23 -32.85
CA PRO A 24 13.17 -16.03 -34.07
C PRO A 24 14.43 -15.80 -34.92
N SER A 25 15.12 -14.68 -34.75
CA SER A 25 16.35 -14.36 -35.46
C SER A 25 17.60 -14.99 -34.85
N VAL A 26 17.49 -15.63 -33.68
CA VAL A 26 18.60 -16.26 -32.95
C VAL A 26 18.31 -17.75 -32.80
N SER A 27 18.98 -18.58 -33.62
CA SER A 27 18.64 -20.00 -33.79
C SER A 27 18.59 -20.82 -32.50
N TRP A 28 19.45 -20.55 -31.53
CA TRP A 28 19.54 -21.34 -30.29
C TRP A 28 18.43 -21.02 -29.26
N GLU A 29 17.67 -19.94 -29.46
CA GLU A 29 16.53 -19.54 -28.59
C GLU A 29 15.26 -19.19 -29.38
N ALA A 30 15.18 -19.66 -30.63
CA ALA A 30 14.15 -19.25 -31.58
C ALA A 30 12.74 -19.77 -31.26
N GLU A 31 12.63 -20.94 -30.61
CA GLU A 31 11.35 -21.61 -30.39
C GLU A 31 10.73 -21.27 -29.04
N ALA A 32 11.55 -21.20 -27.97
CA ALA A 32 11.09 -20.88 -26.62
C ALA A 32 12.22 -20.38 -25.72
N VAL A 33 11.89 -19.51 -24.76
CA VAL A 33 12.77 -19.10 -23.65
C VAL A 33 11.97 -19.06 -22.35
N PHE A 34 12.19 -19.99 -21.44
CA PHE A 34 11.33 -20.16 -20.27
C PHE A 34 12.10 -20.77 -19.10
N ASN A 35 11.41 -20.98 -17.99
CA ASN A 35 11.97 -21.57 -16.78
C ASN A 35 13.24 -20.86 -16.27
N GLY A 36 13.16 -19.52 -16.19
CA GLY A 36 14.28 -18.70 -15.73
C GLY A 36 14.49 -18.77 -14.21
N CYS A 37 15.74 -18.97 -13.80
CA CYS A 37 16.20 -18.91 -12.41
C CYS A 37 17.16 -17.72 -12.22
N PRO A 38 16.80 -16.70 -11.43
CA PRO A 38 17.62 -15.53 -11.19
C PRO A 38 18.68 -15.79 -10.11
N VAL A 39 19.79 -15.05 -10.18
CA VAL A 39 20.78 -14.90 -9.10
C VAL A 39 21.39 -13.51 -9.14
N ARG A 40 21.76 -12.95 -7.98
CA ARG A 40 22.41 -11.64 -7.91
C ARG A 40 23.92 -11.77 -8.10
N LYS A 41 24.48 -10.89 -8.92
CA LYS A 41 25.93 -10.79 -9.15
C LYS A 41 26.33 -9.36 -9.48
N ASP A 42 27.33 -8.83 -8.78
CA ASP A 42 27.91 -7.49 -9.03
C ASP A 42 26.86 -6.36 -9.12
N GLY A 43 25.81 -6.44 -8.28
CA GLY A 43 24.69 -5.48 -8.26
C GLY A 43 23.64 -5.66 -9.36
N LYS A 44 23.80 -6.65 -10.26
CA LYS A 44 22.87 -7.01 -11.33
C LYS A 44 22.14 -8.33 -11.03
N ILE A 45 21.06 -8.58 -11.76
CA ILE A 45 20.35 -9.86 -11.78
C ILE A 45 20.79 -10.64 -13.03
N CYS A 46 21.36 -11.82 -12.84
CA CYS A 46 21.63 -12.78 -13.90
C CYS A 46 20.51 -13.81 -13.92
N LEU A 47 19.80 -13.93 -15.05
CA LEU A 47 18.73 -14.90 -15.24
C LEU A 47 19.25 -16.04 -16.12
N LEU A 48 19.35 -17.24 -15.55
CA LEU A 48 19.65 -18.46 -16.29
C LEU A 48 18.34 -19.10 -16.70
N TYR A 49 18.15 -19.36 -17.99
CA TYR A 49 16.86 -19.84 -18.53
C TYR A 49 17.05 -20.97 -19.51
N ARG A 50 16.02 -21.80 -19.69
CA ARG A 50 15.97 -22.79 -20.75
C ARG A 50 15.68 -22.09 -22.08
N ALA A 51 16.55 -22.31 -23.06
CA ALA A 51 16.38 -21.85 -24.43
C ALA A 51 16.20 -23.05 -25.36
N LEU A 52 15.18 -22.99 -26.20
CA LEU A 52 14.88 -24.03 -27.18
C LEU A 52 15.22 -23.53 -28.59
N SER A 53 16.07 -24.27 -29.28
CA SER A 53 16.52 -23.90 -30.62
C SER A 53 15.49 -24.19 -31.71
N SER A 54 15.66 -23.55 -32.86
CA SER A 54 15.15 -24.07 -34.13
C SER A 54 15.70 -25.47 -34.39
N PHE A 55 15.01 -26.28 -35.19
CA PHE A 55 15.46 -27.64 -35.52
C PHE A 55 16.93 -27.69 -35.97
N GLU A 56 17.70 -28.57 -35.34
CA GLU A 56 19.09 -28.85 -35.66
C GLU A 56 19.38 -30.34 -35.52
N THR A 57 20.49 -30.81 -36.12
CA THR A 57 20.86 -32.23 -36.10
C THR A 57 21.99 -32.47 -35.11
N VAL A 58 21.72 -33.31 -34.11
CA VAL A 58 22.68 -33.77 -33.10
C VAL A 58 22.71 -35.29 -33.12
N ASP A 59 23.90 -35.88 -33.32
CA ASP A 59 24.10 -37.35 -33.38
C ASP A 59 23.15 -38.10 -34.34
N GLY A 60 22.90 -37.50 -35.52
CA GLY A 60 21.99 -38.08 -36.52
C GLY A 60 20.50 -37.93 -36.20
N VAL A 61 20.14 -37.27 -35.10
CA VAL A 61 18.77 -36.95 -34.72
C VAL A 61 18.47 -35.49 -35.01
N THR A 62 17.36 -35.19 -35.70
CA THR A 62 16.86 -33.82 -35.86
C THR A 62 15.89 -33.48 -34.72
N LEU A 63 16.25 -32.52 -33.88
CA LEU A 63 15.44 -32.08 -32.75
C LEU A 63 15.57 -30.57 -32.51
N ARG A 64 14.71 -30.04 -31.64
CA ARG A 64 14.90 -28.71 -31.03
C ARG A 64 15.71 -28.91 -29.76
N LEU A 65 16.97 -28.48 -29.76
CA LEU A 65 17.89 -28.73 -28.66
C LEU A 65 17.67 -27.71 -27.54
N SER A 66 17.55 -28.22 -26.32
CA SER A 66 17.50 -27.36 -25.13
C SER A 66 18.91 -27.02 -24.64
N ARG A 67 19.13 -25.74 -24.34
CA ARG A 67 20.36 -25.18 -23.79
C ARG A 67 20.02 -24.25 -22.63
N ILE A 68 21.02 -23.89 -21.83
CA ILE A 68 20.83 -22.86 -20.79
C ILE A 68 21.41 -21.55 -21.29
N GLY A 69 20.53 -20.57 -21.48
CA GLY A 69 20.89 -19.19 -21.76
C GLY A 69 21.14 -18.41 -20.47
N LEU A 70 21.91 -17.33 -20.56
CA LEU A 70 22.11 -16.34 -19.51
C LEU A 70 21.79 -14.95 -20.06
N ALA A 71 21.02 -14.18 -19.32
CA ALA A 71 20.75 -12.77 -19.57
C ALA A 71 20.99 -11.94 -18.30
N GLU A 72 21.24 -10.65 -18.46
CA GLU A 72 21.48 -9.72 -17.36
C GLU A 72 20.40 -8.65 -17.30
N SER A 73 20.09 -8.16 -16.10
CA SER A 73 19.16 -7.07 -15.88
C SER A 73 19.60 -6.19 -14.69
N GLU A 74 19.31 -4.89 -14.77
CA GLU A 74 19.50 -3.96 -13.65
C GLU A 74 18.24 -3.81 -12.78
N ASP A 75 17.06 -4.05 -13.35
CA ASP A 75 15.75 -3.85 -12.72
C ASP A 75 14.95 -5.15 -12.49
N GLY A 76 15.46 -6.27 -13.00
CA GLY A 76 14.82 -7.59 -12.92
C GLY A 76 13.69 -7.79 -13.94
N VAL A 77 13.45 -6.84 -14.82
CA VAL A 77 12.34 -6.83 -15.78
C VAL A 77 12.88 -6.85 -17.21
N GLU A 78 13.78 -5.94 -17.53
CA GLU A 78 14.39 -5.86 -18.86
C GLU A 78 15.71 -6.63 -18.88
N PHE A 79 15.75 -7.69 -19.69
CA PHE A 79 16.91 -8.58 -19.81
C PHE A 79 17.66 -8.37 -21.13
N TYR A 80 18.97 -8.10 -21.01
CA TYR A 80 19.89 -7.88 -22.12
C TYR A 80 21.07 -8.87 -22.09
N GLY A 81 21.94 -8.80 -23.10
CA GLY A 81 23.19 -9.58 -23.12
C GLY A 81 23.02 -11.09 -23.23
N ARG A 82 21.92 -11.55 -23.85
CA ARG A 82 21.57 -12.97 -23.98
C ARG A 82 22.68 -13.77 -24.68
N ARG A 83 23.10 -14.86 -24.06
CA ARG A 83 24.09 -15.81 -24.62
C ARG A 83 23.86 -17.22 -24.10
N VAL A 84 24.33 -18.22 -24.84
CA VAL A 84 24.42 -19.59 -24.32
C VAL A 84 25.45 -19.64 -23.20
N PHE A 85 25.07 -20.19 -22.06
CA PHE A 85 25.93 -20.41 -20.90
C PHE A 85 26.29 -21.89 -20.71
N ILE A 86 25.33 -22.80 -20.89
CA ILE A 86 25.57 -24.26 -20.84
C ILE A 86 25.10 -24.89 -22.15
N TYR A 87 26.01 -25.63 -22.77
CA TYR A 87 25.80 -26.40 -24.00
C TYR A 87 26.04 -27.90 -23.70
N PRO A 88 25.34 -28.84 -24.38
CA PRO A 88 25.64 -30.27 -24.31
C PRO A 88 27.06 -30.64 -24.75
N GLU A 89 27.90 -31.10 -23.82
CA GLU A 89 29.31 -31.46 -24.07
C GLU A 89 29.61 -32.93 -23.73
N HIS A 90 28.80 -33.55 -22.88
CA HIS A 90 29.00 -34.92 -22.41
C HIS A 90 27.85 -35.86 -22.79
N ARG A 91 28.14 -37.17 -22.88
CA ARG A 91 27.16 -38.20 -23.29
C ARG A 91 25.87 -38.20 -22.46
N TRP A 92 25.94 -37.82 -21.19
CA TRP A 92 24.83 -37.83 -20.27
C TRP A 92 23.88 -36.62 -20.46
N GLU A 93 24.27 -35.62 -21.24
CA GLU A 93 23.48 -34.40 -21.56
C GLU A 93 23.31 -34.17 -23.07
N TRP A 94 23.70 -35.16 -23.89
CA TRP A 94 23.88 -35.02 -25.35
C TRP A 94 22.67 -34.49 -26.11
N PHE A 95 21.46 -34.77 -25.60
CA PHE A 95 20.20 -34.39 -26.23
C PHE A 95 19.51 -33.18 -25.58
N GLY A 96 20.14 -32.54 -24.58
CA GLY A 96 19.66 -31.29 -24.03
C GLY A 96 20.08 -31.03 -22.58
N CYS A 97 20.20 -29.74 -22.26
CA CYS A 97 20.33 -29.20 -20.90
C CYS A 97 19.08 -28.36 -20.59
N GLU A 98 18.31 -28.73 -19.58
CA GLU A 98 16.99 -28.13 -19.32
C GLU A 98 16.87 -27.56 -17.90
N ASP A 99 16.02 -26.54 -17.78
CA ASP A 99 15.43 -26.03 -16.53
C ASP A 99 16.46 -25.75 -15.41
N PRO A 100 17.33 -24.74 -15.60
CA PRO A 100 18.41 -24.45 -14.66
C PRO A 100 17.87 -24.05 -13.28
N ARG A 101 18.63 -24.39 -12.23
CA ARG A 101 18.52 -23.84 -10.89
C ARG A 101 19.89 -23.38 -10.44
N VAL A 102 20.02 -22.10 -10.13
CA VAL A 102 21.28 -21.50 -9.71
C VAL A 102 21.24 -21.15 -8.23
N THR A 103 22.26 -21.57 -7.49
CA THR A 103 22.50 -21.16 -6.11
C THR A 103 23.93 -20.62 -6.00
N GLU A 104 24.10 -19.45 -5.41
CA GLU A 104 25.41 -18.95 -5.00
C GLU A 104 25.71 -19.47 -3.59
N LEU A 105 26.87 -20.10 -3.40
CA LEU A 105 27.32 -20.66 -2.14
C LEU A 105 28.84 -20.73 -2.12
N ASP A 106 29.45 -20.31 -1.00
CA ASP A 106 30.90 -20.34 -0.80
C ASP A 106 31.70 -19.66 -1.96
N GLY A 107 31.14 -18.60 -2.57
CA GLY A 107 31.76 -17.85 -3.68
C GLY A 107 31.71 -18.56 -5.05
N LYS A 108 30.91 -19.62 -5.17
CA LYS A 108 30.67 -20.38 -6.39
C LYS A 108 29.18 -20.34 -6.75
N TYR A 109 28.90 -20.38 -8.03
CA TYR A 109 27.56 -20.55 -8.59
C TYR A 109 27.40 -22.00 -9.03
N TYR A 110 26.51 -22.73 -8.37
CA TYR A 110 26.12 -24.08 -8.73
C TYR A 110 24.86 -24.02 -9.57
N VAL A 111 24.98 -24.36 -10.86
CA VAL A 111 23.87 -24.39 -11.79
C VAL A 111 23.48 -25.84 -12.02
N PHE A 112 22.46 -26.29 -11.30
CA PHE A 112 21.87 -27.61 -11.52
C PHE A 112 20.93 -27.57 -12.71
N TYR A 113 20.89 -28.65 -13.48
CA TYR A 113 20.03 -28.76 -14.65
C TYR A 113 19.65 -30.21 -14.94
N THR A 114 18.58 -30.39 -15.70
CA THR A 114 18.17 -31.70 -16.21
C THR A 114 19.01 -32.02 -17.45
N ALA A 115 19.68 -33.17 -17.42
CA ALA A 115 20.49 -33.68 -18.52
C ALA A 115 19.78 -34.83 -19.23
N LEU A 116 19.67 -34.72 -20.56
CA LEU A 116 19.05 -35.72 -21.43
C LEU A 116 20.11 -36.56 -22.14
N SER A 117 20.23 -37.83 -21.76
CA SER A 117 21.25 -38.74 -22.30
C SER A 117 20.76 -39.61 -23.45
N GLN A 118 19.45 -39.65 -23.75
CA GLN A 118 18.85 -40.51 -24.77
C GLN A 118 17.76 -39.76 -25.56
N TRP A 119 17.57 -40.15 -26.82
CA TRP A 119 16.49 -39.66 -27.67
C TRP A 119 15.70 -40.81 -28.33
N PRO A 120 14.35 -40.77 -28.33
CA PRO A 120 13.49 -39.86 -27.56
C PRO A 120 13.75 -39.96 -26.05
N PRO A 121 13.46 -38.91 -25.25
CA PRO A 121 13.70 -38.95 -23.81
C PRO A 121 12.95 -40.09 -23.13
N THR A 122 13.64 -40.86 -22.28
CA THR A 122 13.07 -41.91 -21.43
C THR A 122 13.39 -41.60 -19.97
N PRO A 123 12.61 -42.09 -18.98
CA PRO A 123 12.91 -41.85 -17.57
C PRO A 123 14.33 -42.26 -17.17
N ASP A 124 14.84 -43.35 -17.76
CA ASP A 124 16.18 -43.86 -17.49
C ASP A 124 17.28 -42.98 -18.10
N GLY A 125 16.99 -42.20 -19.16
CA GLY A 125 17.89 -41.23 -19.78
C GLY A 125 17.81 -39.79 -19.24
N ILE A 126 16.97 -39.54 -18.22
CA ILE A 126 16.79 -38.21 -17.61
C ILE A 126 17.48 -38.21 -16.23
N LYS A 127 18.41 -37.29 -16.01
CA LYS A 127 19.23 -37.18 -14.80
C LYS A 127 19.42 -35.71 -14.39
N VAL A 128 19.92 -35.50 -13.17
CA VAL A 128 20.39 -34.19 -12.71
C VAL A 128 21.89 -34.05 -12.94
N ALA A 129 22.27 -32.87 -13.40
CA ALA A 129 23.62 -32.38 -13.64
C ALA A 129 23.92 -31.15 -12.78
N VAL A 130 25.21 -30.82 -12.62
CA VAL A 130 25.64 -29.53 -12.11
C VAL A 130 26.78 -28.96 -12.94
N ALA A 131 26.71 -27.67 -13.23
CA ALA A 131 27.80 -26.85 -13.75
C ALA A 131 28.24 -25.85 -12.69
N VAL A 132 29.54 -25.73 -12.46
CA VAL A 132 30.12 -24.84 -11.44
C VAL A 132 30.83 -23.67 -12.11
N SER A 133 30.60 -22.46 -11.64
CA SER A 133 31.24 -21.24 -12.11
C SER A 133 31.54 -20.29 -10.96
N ARG A 134 32.61 -19.49 -11.01
CA ARG A 134 32.86 -18.41 -10.04
C ARG A 134 32.41 -17.04 -10.52
N ASP A 135 32.18 -16.89 -11.83
CA ASP A 135 31.99 -15.58 -12.46
C ASP A 135 30.75 -15.50 -13.37
N LEU A 136 30.03 -16.60 -13.59
CA LEU A 136 28.93 -16.72 -14.56
C LEU A 136 29.32 -16.26 -15.98
N ARG A 137 30.63 -16.26 -16.30
CA ARG A 137 31.15 -16.01 -17.64
C ARG A 137 31.58 -17.29 -18.32
N ARG A 138 32.13 -18.24 -17.56
CA ARG A 138 32.49 -19.57 -18.04
C ARG A 138 32.11 -20.64 -17.03
N VAL A 139 31.83 -21.84 -17.52
CA VAL A 139 31.71 -23.05 -16.69
C VAL A 139 33.12 -23.59 -16.44
N GLU A 140 33.48 -23.80 -15.18
CA GLU A 140 34.78 -24.33 -14.77
C GLU A 140 34.76 -25.86 -14.66
N GLU A 141 33.65 -26.40 -14.16
CA GLU A 141 33.47 -27.84 -13.95
C GLU A 141 32.03 -28.27 -14.29
N LYS A 142 31.88 -29.52 -14.73
CA LYS A 142 30.58 -30.18 -14.91
C LYS A 142 30.61 -31.58 -14.34
N HIS A 143 29.58 -31.95 -13.60
CA HIS A 143 29.48 -33.27 -12.97
C HIS A 143 28.07 -33.85 -13.13
N LEU A 144 27.99 -35.16 -13.42
CA LEU A 144 26.73 -35.90 -13.32
C LEU A 144 26.43 -36.11 -11.83
N VAL A 145 25.24 -35.68 -11.40
CA VAL A 145 24.87 -35.69 -9.98
C VAL A 145 24.14 -36.99 -9.65
N THR A 146 23.02 -37.28 -10.33
CA THR A 146 22.18 -38.42 -9.97
C THR A 146 22.31 -39.58 -10.98
N PRO A 147 22.35 -40.85 -10.53
CA PRO A 147 22.32 -42.02 -11.41
C PRO A 147 20.89 -42.53 -11.71
N PHE A 148 19.84 -41.86 -11.22
CA PHE A 148 18.44 -42.26 -11.31
C PHE A 148 17.55 -41.13 -11.86
N ASN A 149 16.29 -41.41 -12.22
CA ASN A 149 15.38 -40.39 -12.74
C ASN A 149 15.10 -39.30 -11.68
N ALA A 150 15.60 -38.10 -11.94
CA ALA A 150 15.39 -36.92 -11.11
C ALA A 150 15.48 -35.64 -11.94
N LYS A 151 14.82 -34.58 -11.47
CA LYS A 151 14.83 -33.22 -12.05
C LYS A 151 14.83 -32.17 -10.94
N ALA A 152 15.00 -30.91 -11.36
CA ALA A 152 14.80 -29.72 -10.54
C ALA A 152 15.53 -29.78 -9.19
N MET A 153 16.84 -30.05 -9.23
CA MET A 153 17.66 -29.97 -8.02
C MET A 153 18.12 -28.53 -7.76
N ALA A 154 18.20 -28.14 -6.50
CA ALA A 154 18.81 -26.87 -6.08
C ALA A 154 19.50 -27.04 -4.72
N LEU A 155 20.55 -26.25 -4.48
CA LEU A 155 21.15 -26.14 -3.15
C LEU A 155 20.42 -25.09 -2.33
N PHE A 156 20.42 -25.31 -1.01
CA PHE A 156 20.18 -24.23 -0.05
C PHE A 156 21.33 -23.22 -0.15
N PRO A 157 21.06 -21.90 -0.05
CA PRO A 157 22.06 -20.84 -0.22
C PRO A 157 23.03 -20.70 0.96
N GLU A 158 22.93 -21.55 1.98
CA GLU A 158 23.90 -21.64 3.06
C GLU A 158 24.02 -23.08 3.59
N ARG A 159 25.04 -23.31 4.42
CA ARG A 159 25.22 -24.57 5.14
C ARG A 159 24.34 -24.60 6.38
N ILE A 160 23.56 -25.67 6.54
CA ILE A 160 22.68 -25.85 7.70
C ILE A 160 23.35 -26.83 8.66
N ASN A 161 23.73 -26.34 9.84
CA ASN A 161 24.52 -27.06 10.85
C ASN A 161 25.85 -27.61 10.30
N GLY A 162 26.50 -26.88 9.39
CA GLY A 162 27.80 -27.23 8.80
C GLY A 162 27.72 -28.08 7.52
N SER A 163 26.59 -28.72 7.25
CA SER A 163 26.39 -29.55 6.04
C SER A 163 25.80 -28.75 4.88
N LEU A 164 26.15 -29.15 3.65
CA LEU A 164 25.42 -28.72 2.45
C LEU A 164 24.07 -29.40 2.41
N TRP A 165 23.03 -28.70 1.96
CA TRP A 165 21.71 -29.28 1.75
C TRP A 165 21.23 -29.02 0.34
N ALA A 166 20.56 -30.00 -0.24
CA ALA A 166 19.89 -29.90 -1.53
C ALA A 166 18.44 -30.35 -1.43
N VAL A 167 17.62 -29.80 -2.32
CA VAL A 167 16.27 -30.28 -2.61
C VAL A 167 16.23 -30.75 -4.06
N LEU A 168 15.55 -31.86 -4.34
CA LEU A 168 15.39 -32.39 -5.70
C LEU A 168 14.07 -33.12 -5.87
N THR A 169 13.64 -33.31 -7.12
CA THR A 169 12.46 -34.12 -7.45
C THR A 169 12.91 -35.47 -7.99
N VAL A 170 12.53 -36.56 -7.33
CA VAL A 170 12.75 -37.94 -7.76
C VAL A 170 11.52 -38.41 -8.52
N HIS A 171 11.71 -39.22 -9.57
CA HIS A 171 10.63 -39.93 -10.30
C HIS A 171 9.65 -39.01 -11.06
N THR A 172 10.11 -37.85 -11.53
CA THR A 172 9.31 -36.91 -12.34
C THR A 172 8.74 -37.55 -13.62
N ASP A 173 9.39 -38.56 -14.17
CA ASP A 173 8.90 -39.28 -15.37
C ASP A 173 8.51 -40.73 -15.05
N LYS A 174 8.48 -41.11 -13.77
CA LYS A 174 8.29 -42.50 -13.30
C LYS A 174 7.43 -42.51 -12.01
N PRO A 175 6.16 -42.04 -12.06
CA PRO A 175 5.37 -41.70 -10.88
C PRO A 175 5.28 -42.85 -9.85
N PRO A 176 5.15 -42.54 -8.55
CA PRO A 176 4.88 -41.21 -7.99
C PRO A 176 6.13 -40.34 -7.84
N ALA A 177 6.05 -39.08 -8.28
CA ALA A 177 7.13 -38.13 -8.04
C ALA A 177 7.21 -37.69 -6.59
N ARG A 178 8.42 -37.45 -6.08
CA ARG A 178 8.68 -37.03 -4.70
C ARG A 178 9.65 -35.85 -4.68
N ILE A 179 9.30 -34.78 -3.98
CA ILE A 179 10.27 -33.75 -3.58
C ILE A 179 11.00 -34.29 -2.36
N CYS A 180 12.33 -34.40 -2.44
CA CYS A 180 13.17 -34.96 -1.40
C CYS A 180 14.30 -34.01 -1.00
N LEU A 181 14.89 -34.27 0.17
CA LEU A 181 16.06 -33.55 0.69
C LEU A 181 17.28 -34.45 0.76
N ALA A 182 18.46 -33.89 0.47
CA ALA A 182 19.75 -34.56 0.63
C ALA A 182 20.71 -33.63 1.38
N SER A 183 21.58 -34.21 2.21
CA SER A 183 22.57 -33.48 3.01
C SER A 183 23.96 -34.06 2.84
N PHE A 184 24.97 -33.22 2.71
CA PHE A 184 26.34 -33.61 2.38
C PHE A 184 27.31 -33.00 3.38
N GLU A 185 28.25 -33.79 3.88
CA GLU A 185 29.31 -33.29 4.76
C GLU A 185 30.41 -32.59 3.95
N ASP A 186 30.69 -33.10 2.75
CA ASP A 186 31.69 -32.58 1.82
C ASP A 186 31.10 -32.27 0.44
N GLU A 187 31.69 -31.29 -0.25
CA GLU A 187 31.26 -30.89 -1.59
C GLU A 187 31.38 -32.04 -2.61
N SER A 188 32.39 -32.90 -2.48
CA SER A 188 32.60 -34.02 -3.40
C SER A 188 31.49 -35.08 -3.35
N GLU A 189 30.71 -35.13 -2.27
CA GLU A 189 29.56 -36.04 -2.17
C GLU A 189 28.41 -35.63 -3.11
N LEU A 190 28.33 -34.37 -3.52
CA LEU A 190 27.28 -33.86 -4.42
C LEU A 190 27.21 -34.64 -5.73
N TRP A 191 28.33 -35.14 -6.23
CA TRP A 191 28.42 -35.92 -7.47
C TRP A 191 29.06 -37.29 -7.24
N SER A 192 28.98 -37.81 -6.01
CA SER A 192 29.41 -39.16 -5.68
C SER A 192 28.33 -40.17 -6.03
N GLU A 193 28.62 -41.05 -6.99
CA GLU A 193 27.69 -42.11 -7.40
C GLU A 193 27.35 -43.05 -6.23
N ASP A 194 28.33 -43.38 -5.38
CA ASP A 194 28.13 -44.25 -4.22
C ASP A 194 27.20 -43.62 -3.17
N TYR A 195 27.36 -42.32 -2.91
CA TYR A 195 26.47 -41.57 -2.03
C TYR A 195 25.03 -41.64 -2.56
N TRP A 196 24.84 -41.30 -3.84
CA TRP A 196 23.51 -41.23 -4.43
C TRP A 196 22.84 -42.59 -4.57
N ARG A 197 23.58 -43.67 -4.85
CA ARG A 197 23.03 -45.04 -4.86
C ARG A 197 22.55 -45.46 -3.48
N LYS A 198 23.30 -45.14 -2.42
CA LYS A 198 22.91 -45.40 -1.04
C LYS A 198 21.68 -44.57 -0.64
N TRP A 199 21.72 -43.25 -0.87
CA TRP A 199 20.60 -42.34 -0.59
C TRP A 199 19.33 -42.78 -1.33
N TYR A 200 19.45 -43.15 -2.61
CA TYR A 200 18.32 -43.56 -3.44
C TYR A 200 17.65 -44.86 -2.97
N SER A 201 18.39 -45.77 -2.35
CA SER A 201 17.80 -47.00 -1.78
C SER A 201 16.77 -46.73 -0.66
N GLU A 202 16.80 -45.52 -0.09
CA GLU A 202 15.91 -45.08 0.99
C GLU A 202 15.24 -43.72 0.70
N PHE A 203 15.15 -43.30 -0.57
CA PHE A 203 14.74 -41.94 -0.96
C PHE A 203 13.37 -41.50 -0.40
N ASP A 204 12.44 -42.44 -0.22
CA ASP A 204 11.12 -42.16 0.35
C ASP A 204 11.20 -41.62 1.78
N LYS A 205 12.21 -42.03 2.58
CA LYS A 205 12.45 -41.50 3.93
C LYS A 205 12.86 -40.02 3.91
N HIS A 206 13.37 -39.55 2.78
CA HIS A 206 13.85 -38.19 2.56
C HIS A 206 12.80 -37.30 1.89
N SER A 207 11.58 -37.82 1.65
CA SER A 207 10.53 -37.09 0.94
C SER A 207 9.73 -36.13 1.83
N LEU A 208 9.33 -35.00 1.25
CA LEU A 208 8.39 -34.06 1.87
C LEU A 208 6.94 -34.45 1.51
N PRO A 209 6.02 -34.58 2.49
CA PRO A 209 4.65 -35.05 2.27
C PRO A 209 3.73 -33.94 1.71
N LEU A 210 4.02 -33.47 0.49
CA LEU A 210 3.33 -32.34 -0.15
C LEU A 210 2.18 -32.74 -1.09
N GLN A 211 2.15 -33.99 -1.58
CA GLN A 211 1.05 -34.47 -2.43
C GLN A 211 -0.26 -34.63 -1.66
N ARG A 212 -1.38 -34.18 -2.25
CA ARG A 212 -2.74 -34.39 -1.70
C ARG A 212 -3.42 -35.63 -2.25
N ARG A 213 -3.16 -35.99 -3.52
CA ARG A 213 -3.72 -37.19 -4.18
C ARG A 213 -2.59 -38.04 -4.79
N PRO A 214 -2.70 -39.38 -4.77
CA PRO A 214 -1.66 -40.27 -5.33
C PRO A 214 -1.35 -40.04 -6.82
N GLN A 215 -2.32 -39.56 -7.60
CA GLN A 215 -2.17 -39.27 -9.03
C GLN A 215 -1.61 -37.87 -9.33
N ASP A 216 -1.53 -36.98 -8.35
CA ASP A 216 -1.00 -35.64 -8.55
C ASP A 216 0.53 -35.66 -8.57
N HIS A 217 1.11 -34.71 -9.29
CA HIS A 217 2.55 -34.53 -9.40
C HIS A 217 3.01 -33.37 -8.54
N ILE A 218 4.24 -33.46 -8.04
CA ILE A 218 4.93 -32.33 -7.42
C ILE A 218 6.34 -32.22 -7.98
N GLU A 219 6.82 -31.01 -8.17
CA GLU A 219 8.17 -30.77 -8.65
C GLU A 219 8.75 -29.51 -8.01
N VAL A 220 10.03 -29.56 -7.64
CA VAL A 220 10.75 -28.42 -7.10
C VAL A 220 10.70 -27.24 -8.08
N GLY A 221 10.27 -26.11 -7.54
CA GLY A 221 10.29 -24.84 -8.23
C GLY A 221 11.60 -24.12 -8.01
N ALA A 222 11.55 -22.99 -7.32
CA ALA A 222 12.70 -22.14 -7.09
C ALA A 222 13.69 -22.79 -6.09
N PRO A 223 14.98 -22.42 -6.14
CA PRO A 223 15.89 -22.69 -5.03
C PRO A 223 15.29 -22.22 -3.69
N PRO A 224 15.52 -22.93 -2.57
CA PRO A 224 15.04 -22.49 -1.26
C PRO A 224 15.52 -21.09 -0.91
N ILE A 225 14.61 -20.27 -0.40
CA ILE A 225 14.90 -18.88 0.02
C ILE A 225 14.94 -18.84 1.54
N GLU A 226 16.01 -18.27 2.10
CA GLU A 226 16.06 -17.99 3.53
C GLU A 226 15.12 -16.83 3.87
N THR A 227 14.31 -17.00 4.91
CA THR A 227 13.45 -15.93 5.43
C THR A 227 13.52 -15.88 6.95
N PRO A 228 13.15 -14.75 7.59
CA PRO A 228 13.01 -14.70 9.05
C PRO A 228 12.03 -15.74 9.64
N TYR A 229 11.18 -16.34 8.81
CA TYR A 229 10.15 -17.29 9.23
C TYR A 229 10.55 -18.76 9.05
N GLY A 230 11.59 -19.05 8.28
CA GLY A 230 11.90 -20.40 7.79
C GLY A 230 12.52 -20.41 6.39
N TRP A 231 12.91 -21.60 5.92
CA TRP A 231 13.26 -21.84 4.53
C TRP A 231 12.00 -21.91 3.68
N LEU A 232 11.79 -20.95 2.79
CA LEU A 232 10.67 -20.93 1.88
C LEU A 232 11.01 -21.73 0.61
N LEU A 233 10.27 -22.79 0.35
CA LEU A 233 10.34 -23.57 -0.88
C LEU A 233 9.06 -23.35 -1.70
N ILE A 234 9.21 -22.73 -2.87
CA ILE A 234 8.13 -22.57 -3.85
C ILE A 234 8.21 -23.72 -4.85
N TYR A 235 7.12 -24.45 -5.04
CA TYR A 235 7.09 -25.67 -5.84
C TYR A 235 5.88 -25.72 -6.78
N SER A 236 5.98 -26.57 -7.81
CA SER A 236 4.88 -26.84 -8.73
C SER A 236 4.02 -27.98 -8.18
N TYR A 237 2.73 -27.74 -8.01
CA TYR A 237 1.72 -28.76 -7.76
C TYR A 237 0.91 -28.99 -9.04
N ILE A 238 0.99 -30.20 -9.61
CA ILE A 238 0.40 -30.48 -10.93
C ILE A 238 -0.71 -31.51 -10.78
N ARG A 239 -1.93 -31.10 -11.07
CA ARG A 239 -3.10 -32.00 -11.08
C ARG A 239 -3.17 -32.73 -12.41
N ASP A 240 -3.49 -34.02 -12.37
CA ASP A 240 -3.80 -34.83 -13.56
C ASP A 240 -2.70 -34.80 -14.64
N TYR A 241 -1.43 -34.86 -14.22
CA TYR A 241 -0.23 -34.63 -15.04
C TYR A 241 -0.23 -35.38 -16.39
N PHE A 242 -0.59 -36.66 -16.39
CA PHE A 242 -0.62 -37.51 -17.59
C PHE A 242 -1.88 -37.34 -18.45
N SER A 243 -2.74 -36.37 -18.15
CA SER A 243 -3.95 -36.06 -18.92
C SER A 243 -3.81 -34.69 -19.60
N PRO A 244 -3.31 -34.60 -20.85
CA PRO A 244 -3.03 -33.31 -21.51
C PRO A 244 -4.20 -32.33 -21.54
N GLN A 245 -5.45 -32.83 -21.60
CA GLN A 245 -6.66 -32.00 -21.62
C GLN A 245 -7.09 -31.51 -20.23
N LYS A 246 -6.67 -32.21 -19.16
CA LYS A 246 -7.09 -31.93 -17.77
C LYS A 246 -5.96 -31.37 -16.90
N ARG A 247 -4.71 -31.53 -17.31
CA ARG A 247 -3.54 -31.15 -16.52
C ARG A 247 -3.58 -29.68 -16.14
N LEU A 248 -3.20 -29.39 -14.92
CA LEU A 248 -3.14 -28.03 -14.40
C LEU A 248 -1.91 -27.89 -13.52
N PHE A 249 -1.04 -26.95 -13.89
CA PHE A 249 0.10 -26.56 -13.10
C PHE A 249 -0.29 -25.40 -12.17
N GLY A 250 -0.17 -25.61 -10.87
CA GLY A 250 -0.31 -24.57 -9.86
C GLY A 250 1.02 -24.33 -9.17
N ILE A 251 1.23 -23.09 -8.73
CA ILE A 251 2.37 -22.71 -7.90
C ILE A 251 1.93 -22.72 -6.44
N GLU A 252 2.63 -23.48 -5.60
CA GLU A 252 2.39 -23.58 -4.17
C GLU A 252 3.69 -23.33 -3.40
N ALA A 253 3.60 -23.19 -2.07
CA ALA A 253 4.77 -23.02 -1.24
C ALA A 253 4.68 -23.75 0.10
N VAL A 254 5.84 -24.11 0.63
CA VAL A 254 6.02 -24.72 1.94
C VAL A 254 7.14 -23.98 2.68
N LEU A 255 6.93 -23.77 3.98
CA LEU A 255 7.89 -23.18 4.89
C LEU A 255 8.52 -24.28 5.74
N LEU A 256 9.85 -24.40 5.71
CA LEU A 256 10.63 -25.42 6.40
C LEU A 256 11.46 -24.80 7.54
N ASP A 257 11.83 -25.59 8.54
CA ASP A 257 12.59 -25.13 9.71
C ASP A 257 14.04 -24.78 9.36
N LEU A 258 14.52 -23.60 9.80
CA LEU A 258 15.87 -23.10 9.50
C LEU A 258 16.98 -24.05 9.95
N ARG A 259 16.77 -24.78 11.05
CA ARG A 259 17.76 -25.70 11.62
C ARG A 259 17.59 -27.12 11.14
N ASN A 260 16.39 -27.50 10.70
CA ASN A 260 16.10 -28.82 10.17
C ASN A 260 15.11 -28.72 8.99
N PRO A 261 15.59 -28.61 7.75
CA PRO A 261 14.73 -28.41 6.58
C PRO A 261 13.77 -29.58 6.31
N ALA A 262 13.96 -30.75 6.91
CA ALA A 262 13.00 -31.85 6.83
C ALA A 262 11.70 -31.61 7.62
N ARG A 263 11.67 -30.60 8.50
CA ARG A 263 10.49 -30.25 9.30
C ARG A 263 9.70 -29.13 8.62
N ILE A 264 8.47 -29.43 8.24
CA ILE A 264 7.49 -28.46 7.74
C ILE A 264 6.96 -27.61 8.90
N ILE A 265 7.06 -26.28 8.79
CA ILE A 265 6.45 -25.31 9.69
C ILE A 265 5.02 -25.00 9.25
N ALA A 266 4.84 -24.71 7.96
CA ALA A 266 3.55 -24.27 7.39
C ALA A 266 3.56 -24.51 5.87
N ARG A 267 2.39 -24.52 5.22
CA ARG A 267 2.26 -24.63 3.76
C ARG A 267 0.98 -24.00 3.26
N THR A 268 0.91 -23.70 1.96
CA THR A 268 -0.33 -23.28 1.31
C THR A 268 -1.28 -24.46 1.11
N ASP A 269 -2.58 -24.26 1.35
CA ASP A 269 -3.62 -25.28 1.12
C ASP A 269 -4.18 -25.24 -0.32
N SER A 270 -3.99 -24.11 -1.02
CA SER A 270 -4.35 -23.89 -2.42
C SER A 270 -3.22 -23.23 -3.21
N PRO A 271 -3.24 -23.31 -4.54
CA PRO A 271 -2.27 -22.62 -5.39
C PRO A 271 -2.26 -21.11 -5.18
N ILE A 272 -1.06 -20.55 -5.03
CA ILE A 272 -0.77 -19.12 -5.01
C ILE A 272 -0.97 -18.51 -6.42
N LEU A 273 -0.65 -19.29 -7.45
CA LEU A 273 -0.80 -18.89 -8.85
C LEU A 273 -1.27 -20.09 -9.69
N THR A 274 -2.28 -19.86 -10.53
CA THR A 274 -2.73 -20.78 -11.58
C THR A 274 -2.79 -20.05 -12.92
N PRO A 275 -2.73 -20.75 -14.07
CA PRO A 275 -2.79 -20.13 -15.39
C PRO A 275 -4.09 -19.32 -15.58
N GLY A 276 -3.96 -18.02 -15.82
CA GLY A 276 -5.04 -17.07 -16.03
C GLY A 276 -4.82 -16.19 -17.26
N GLU A 277 -3.56 -15.89 -17.60
CA GLU A 277 -3.22 -14.99 -18.70
C GLU A 277 -3.12 -15.70 -20.05
N TYR A 278 -3.19 -14.94 -21.14
CA TYR A 278 -3.11 -15.51 -22.49
C TYR A 278 -1.79 -16.26 -22.73
N TYR A 279 -0.66 -15.73 -22.23
CA TYR A 279 0.67 -16.32 -22.36
C TYR A 279 0.90 -17.55 -21.47
N GLU A 280 0.01 -17.80 -20.50
CA GLU A 280 0.04 -19.00 -19.64
C GLU A 280 -0.88 -20.09 -20.19
N ARG A 281 -1.93 -19.67 -20.92
CA ARG A 281 -2.92 -20.55 -21.52
C ARG A 281 -2.55 -21.03 -22.93
N ILE A 282 -1.74 -20.25 -23.65
CA ILE A 282 -1.37 -20.51 -25.05
C ILE A 282 0.16 -20.56 -25.17
N GLY A 283 0.68 -21.66 -25.72
CA GLY A 283 2.10 -21.89 -25.96
C GLY A 283 2.35 -23.33 -26.40
N MET A 284 3.60 -23.78 -26.36
CA MET A 284 3.97 -25.18 -26.66
C MET A 284 3.22 -26.18 -25.78
N VAL A 285 3.04 -25.84 -24.50
CA VAL A 285 2.30 -26.65 -23.52
C VAL A 285 1.28 -25.75 -22.84
N PRO A 286 -0.01 -25.82 -23.21
CA PRO A 286 -1.01 -24.88 -22.70
C PRO A 286 -1.34 -25.10 -21.23
N ASN A 287 -1.75 -24.04 -20.54
CA ASN A 287 -2.15 -24.03 -19.11
C ASN A 287 -1.00 -24.39 -18.16
N VAL A 288 0.16 -23.75 -18.34
CA VAL A 288 1.34 -23.95 -17.50
C VAL A 288 1.79 -22.64 -16.87
N VAL A 289 1.98 -22.68 -15.55
CA VAL A 289 2.79 -21.74 -14.78
C VAL A 289 3.77 -22.59 -13.96
N PHE A 290 5.07 -22.36 -14.10
CA PHE A 290 6.08 -23.21 -13.46
C PHE A 290 7.16 -22.37 -12.73
N PRO A 291 7.28 -22.46 -11.39
CA PRO A 291 8.04 -21.52 -10.57
C PRO A 291 9.55 -21.78 -10.59
N SER A 292 10.27 -21.45 -11.66
CA SER A 292 11.68 -21.86 -11.83
C SER A 292 12.71 -21.14 -10.98
N GLY A 293 12.41 -19.95 -10.46
CA GLY A 293 13.33 -19.27 -9.57
C GLY A 293 12.75 -18.00 -8.97
N ALA A 294 13.33 -17.55 -7.86
CA ALA A 294 12.82 -16.39 -7.15
C ALA A 294 13.93 -15.65 -6.42
N LEU A 295 13.74 -14.33 -6.26
CA LEU A 295 14.55 -13.48 -5.39
C LEU A 295 13.68 -12.89 -4.28
N LEU A 296 14.25 -12.69 -3.10
CA LEU A 296 13.62 -11.94 -2.02
C LEU A 296 14.26 -10.56 -1.90
N GLU A 297 13.45 -9.51 -1.98
CA GLU A 297 13.85 -8.13 -1.75
C GLU A 297 12.86 -7.47 -0.81
N ASP A 298 13.36 -6.98 0.33
CA ASP A 298 12.56 -6.54 1.45
C ASP A 298 11.50 -7.62 1.82
N ASP A 299 10.21 -7.29 1.73
CA ASP A 299 9.09 -8.20 1.99
C ASP A 299 8.42 -8.73 0.71
N THR A 300 9.08 -8.60 -0.46
CA THR A 300 8.51 -9.01 -1.76
C THR A 300 9.36 -10.09 -2.41
N ILE A 301 8.71 -11.20 -2.76
CA ILE A 301 9.30 -12.28 -3.55
C ILE A 301 9.06 -11.98 -5.03
N TYR A 302 10.13 -11.88 -5.79
CA TYR A 302 10.15 -11.75 -7.25
C TYR A 302 10.22 -13.16 -7.83
N LEU A 303 9.06 -13.73 -8.14
CA LEU A 303 8.94 -15.09 -8.68
C LEU A 303 9.02 -15.08 -10.20
N TYR A 304 10.11 -15.61 -10.74
CA TYR A 304 10.28 -15.89 -12.16
C TYR A 304 9.73 -17.28 -12.48
N TYR A 305 8.85 -17.35 -13.46
CA TYR A 305 8.15 -18.58 -13.81
C TYR A 305 8.07 -18.79 -15.32
N GLY A 306 8.15 -20.06 -15.74
CA GLY A 306 7.85 -20.45 -17.11
C GLY A 306 6.35 -20.41 -17.37
N ALA A 307 5.95 -19.83 -18.50
CA ALA A 307 4.57 -19.76 -18.96
C ALA A 307 4.42 -20.52 -20.28
N ALA A 308 3.50 -21.49 -20.27
CA ALA A 308 3.14 -22.34 -21.39
C ALA A 308 4.32 -23.04 -22.13
N ASP A 309 5.40 -23.35 -21.41
CA ASP A 309 6.69 -23.85 -21.93
C ASP A 309 7.23 -23.03 -23.12
N THR A 310 6.99 -21.71 -23.11
CA THR A 310 7.31 -20.84 -24.25
C THR A 310 8.03 -19.57 -23.83
N THR A 311 7.59 -18.94 -22.74
CA THR A 311 8.08 -17.63 -22.29
C THR A 311 8.44 -17.63 -20.79
N CYS A 312 9.28 -16.68 -20.37
CA CYS A 312 9.55 -16.43 -18.95
C CYS A 312 8.77 -15.20 -18.49
N CYS A 313 8.12 -15.32 -17.34
CA CYS A 313 7.26 -14.31 -16.75
C CYS A 313 7.68 -14.01 -15.31
N LEU A 314 7.17 -12.91 -14.76
CA LEU A 314 7.44 -12.43 -13.41
C LEU A 314 6.13 -12.21 -12.64
N ALA A 315 6.09 -12.65 -11.40
CA ALA A 315 5.04 -12.33 -10.43
C ALA A 315 5.67 -11.85 -9.12
N TYR A 316 4.95 -10.99 -8.41
CA TYR A 316 5.33 -10.46 -7.10
C TYR A 316 4.47 -11.12 -6.03
N ILE A 317 5.07 -11.69 -5.00
CA ILE A 317 4.36 -12.29 -3.86
C ILE A 317 4.75 -11.54 -2.60
N ASN A 318 3.76 -11.14 -1.79
CA ASN A 318 4.02 -10.50 -0.50
C ASN A 318 4.38 -11.58 0.53
N LEU A 319 5.61 -11.55 1.06
CA LEU A 319 6.12 -12.59 1.97
C LEU A 319 5.36 -12.64 3.31
N PRO A 320 5.16 -11.52 4.04
CA PRO A 320 4.36 -11.52 5.27
C PRO A 320 2.95 -12.10 5.06
N LEU A 321 2.25 -11.67 4.00
CA LEU A 321 0.90 -12.15 3.67
C LEU A 321 0.90 -13.64 3.29
N LEU A 322 1.92 -14.11 2.55
CA LEU A 322 2.08 -15.52 2.22
C LEU A 322 2.24 -16.36 3.48
N VAL A 323 3.16 -15.98 4.38
CA VAL A 323 3.42 -16.72 5.62
C VAL A 323 2.21 -16.68 6.54
N TRP A 324 1.53 -15.54 6.62
CA TRP A 324 0.26 -15.39 7.34
C TRP A 324 -0.79 -16.38 6.80
N THR A 325 -0.97 -16.44 5.47
CA THR A 325 -1.91 -17.37 4.81
C THR A 325 -1.57 -18.84 5.07
N MET A 326 -0.28 -19.19 5.18
CA MET A 326 0.15 -20.56 5.48
C MET A 326 -0.09 -20.98 6.94
N ARG A 327 -0.09 -20.02 7.88
CA ARG A 327 -0.15 -20.28 9.32
C ARG A 327 -1.56 -20.14 9.88
N GLU A 328 -2.30 -19.14 9.41
CA GLU A 328 -3.65 -18.86 9.88
C GLU A 328 -4.67 -19.77 9.22
N LYS A 329 -5.63 -20.24 10.01
CA LYS A 329 -6.74 -21.02 9.46
C LYS A 329 -7.74 -20.06 8.79
N PRO A 330 -8.28 -20.41 7.62
CA PRO A 330 -9.31 -19.62 6.97
C PRO A 330 -10.49 -19.43 7.92
N VAL A 331 -10.97 -18.20 8.06
CA VAL A 331 -12.19 -17.95 8.84
C VAL A 331 -13.38 -18.35 7.99
N LYS A 332 -14.35 -19.05 8.60
CA LYS A 332 -15.54 -19.53 7.91
C LYS A 332 -16.78 -18.83 8.45
N LEU A 333 -17.78 -18.69 7.59
CA LEU A 333 -19.13 -18.30 8.00
C LEU A 333 -19.69 -19.34 8.99
N VAL A 334 -20.28 -18.85 10.08
CA VAL A 334 -20.86 -19.70 11.12
C VAL A 334 -22.35 -19.88 10.84
N ARG A 335 -22.84 -21.12 10.87
CA ARG A 335 -24.26 -21.43 10.76
C ARG A 335 -24.90 -21.35 12.16
N PRO A 336 -25.84 -20.42 12.41
CA PRO A 336 -26.55 -20.38 13.67
C PRO A 336 -27.39 -21.64 13.90
N GLN A 337 -27.62 -21.97 15.17
CA GLN A 337 -28.55 -23.04 15.53
C GLN A 337 -29.97 -22.68 15.05
N GLY A 338 -30.66 -23.65 14.44
CA GLY A 338 -32.02 -23.44 13.90
C GLY A 338 -32.10 -23.35 12.38
N ASN A 339 -30.97 -23.45 11.66
CA ASN A 339 -31.00 -23.70 10.23
C ASN A 339 -31.57 -25.10 9.90
N PRO A 340 -32.23 -25.27 8.74
CA PRO A 340 -32.66 -24.21 7.82
C PRO A 340 -33.80 -23.37 8.41
N ILE A 341 -33.73 -22.04 8.24
CA ILE A 341 -34.67 -21.08 8.83
C ILE A 341 -36.01 -21.00 8.08
N ILE A 342 -36.06 -21.39 6.80
CA ILE A 342 -37.30 -21.53 6.04
C ILE A 342 -37.25 -22.84 5.24
N THR A 343 -38.27 -23.68 5.47
CA THR A 343 -38.50 -24.91 4.72
C THR A 343 -39.83 -24.86 3.95
N PRO A 344 -39.98 -25.67 2.89
CA PRO A 344 -41.22 -25.82 2.14
C PRO A 344 -42.38 -26.25 3.04
N VAL A 345 -43.56 -25.68 2.82
CA VAL A 345 -44.80 -26.09 3.49
C VAL A 345 -45.67 -26.78 2.45
N ARG A 346 -45.80 -28.11 2.54
CA ARG A 346 -46.53 -28.91 1.52
C ARG A 346 -47.99 -28.51 1.33
N SER A 347 -48.65 -27.94 2.34
CA SER A 347 -50.03 -27.46 2.23
C SER A 347 -50.16 -26.14 1.49
N HIS A 348 -49.07 -25.39 1.30
CA HIS A 348 -49.06 -24.15 0.52
C HIS A 348 -48.62 -24.47 -0.91
N TYR A 349 -49.57 -24.57 -1.84
CA TYR A 349 -49.33 -25.00 -3.23
C TYR A 349 -48.16 -24.27 -3.92
N TRP A 350 -48.01 -22.97 -3.66
CA TRP A 350 -47.03 -22.09 -4.30
C TRP A 350 -45.59 -22.28 -3.80
N GLU A 351 -45.39 -22.95 -2.67
CA GLU A 351 -44.07 -23.23 -2.06
C GLU A 351 -43.88 -24.70 -1.68
N ALA A 352 -44.80 -25.58 -2.09
CA ALA A 352 -44.86 -26.96 -1.65
C ALA A 352 -43.60 -27.77 -1.97
N LYS A 353 -42.88 -27.38 -3.04
CA LYS A 353 -41.72 -28.11 -3.55
C LYS A 353 -40.40 -27.63 -2.94
N ALA A 354 -40.15 -26.31 -2.93
CA ALA A 354 -38.89 -25.74 -2.46
C ALA A 354 -39.01 -24.26 -2.05
N THR A 355 -38.16 -23.81 -1.12
CA THR A 355 -38.06 -22.42 -0.65
C THR A 355 -36.59 -22.03 -0.47
N PHE A 356 -36.00 -21.21 -1.32
CA PHE A 356 -34.55 -21.00 -1.38
C PHE A 356 -34.16 -19.64 -1.98
N ASN A 357 -32.86 -19.40 -2.15
CA ASN A 357 -32.26 -18.20 -2.80
C ASN A 357 -32.87 -16.86 -2.37
N PRO A 358 -32.77 -16.51 -1.06
CA PRO A 358 -33.43 -15.33 -0.50
C PRO A 358 -32.67 -14.02 -0.74
N ALA A 359 -33.38 -12.96 -1.12
CA ALA A 359 -32.96 -11.58 -0.88
C ALA A 359 -33.20 -11.20 0.59
N ALA A 360 -32.39 -10.26 1.11
CA ALA A 360 -32.57 -9.70 2.44
C ALA A 360 -32.28 -8.20 2.45
N ILE A 361 -33.01 -7.46 3.28
CA ILE A 361 -32.77 -6.03 3.55
C ILE A 361 -33.11 -5.71 5.01
N TYR A 362 -32.32 -4.84 5.66
CA TYR A 362 -32.56 -4.41 7.04
C TYR A 362 -33.25 -3.04 7.04
N LEU A 363 -34.50 -2.97 7.49
CA LEU A 363 -35.31 -1.76 7.50
C LEU A 363 -36.19 -1.73 8.74
N GLY A 364 -36.39 -0.55 9.34
CA GLY A 364 -37.29 -0.37 10.48
C GLY A 364 -36.94 -1.25 11.69
N GLY A 365 -35.66 -1.57 11.89
CA GLY A 365 -35.19 -2.36 13.04
C GLY A 365 -35.36 -3.89 12.90
N LYS A 366 -35.65 -4.40 11.70
CA LYS A 366 -35.79 -5.85 11.45
C LYS A 366 -35.27 -6.23 10.07
N VAL A 367 -34.94 -7.50 9.91
CA VAL A 367 -34.58 -8.08 8.61
C VAL A 367 -35.84 -8.50 7.87
N HIS A 368 -35.93 -8.08 6.62
CA HIS A 368 -36.95 -8.46 5.67
C HIS A 368 -36.36 -9.40 4.63
N ILE A 369 -36.97 -10.58 4.49
CA ILE A 369 -36.48 -11.68 3.64
C ILE A 369 -37.50 -11.94 2.54
N ILE A 370 -37.08 -11.85 1.28
CA ILE A 370 -37.88 -12.29 0.13
C ILE A 370 -37.22 -13.52 -0.46
N TYR A 371 -37.88 -14.67 -0.40
CA TYR A 371 -37.32 -15.95 -0.86
C TYR A 371 -38.05 -16.46 -2.09
N ARG A 372 -37.31 -17.16 -2.96
CA ARG A 372 -37.89 -17.91 -4.06
C ARG A 372 -38.64 -19.11 -3.47
N ALA A 373 -39.88 -19.27 -3.88
CA ALA A 373 -40.70 -20.43 -3.59
C ALA A 373 -41.07 -21.12 -4.91
N GLN A 374 -41.13 -22.44 -4.90
CA GLN A 374 -41.46 -23.24 -6.07
C GLN A 374 -42.64 -24.17 -5.77
N SER A 375 -43.62 -24.15 -6.66
CA SER A 375 -44.75 -25.09 -6.69
C SER A 375 -44.37 -26.42 -7.34
N GLU A 376 -45.23 -27.43 -7.19
CA GLU A 376 -45.05 -28.75 -7.81
C GLU A 376 -45.01 -28.70 -9.34
N ASP A 377 -45.68 -27.72 -9.96
CA ASP A 377 -45.64 -27.50 -11.41
C ASP A 377 -44.40 -26.69 -11.88
N ASN A 378 -43.38 -26.54 -11.03
CA ASN A 378 -42.15 -25.80 -11.29
C ASN A 378 -42.36 -24.31 -11.60
N THR A 379 -43.39 -23.69 -11.03
CA THR A 379 -43.58 -22.23 -11.10
C THR A 379 -42.90 -21.58 -9.90
N SER A 380 -41.96 -20.68 -10.17
CA SER A 380 -41.25 -19.89 -9.17
C SER A 380 -42.03 -18.61 -8.85
N VAL A 381 -42.30 -18.36 -7.58
CA VAL A 381 -42.89 -17.11 -7.04
C VAL A 381 -42.03 -16.60 -5.89
N LEU A 382 -42.31 -15.42 -5.35
CA LEU A 382 -41.57 -14.88 -4.21
C LEU A 382 -42.43 -14.84 -2.95
N GLY A 383 -41.96 -15.48 -1.88
CA GLY A 383 -42.53 -15.41 -0.53
C GLY A 383 -41.84 -14.35 0.32
N TYR A 384 -42.45 -14.00 1.46
CA TYR A 384 -41.94 -12.98 2.38
C TYR A 384 -41.88 -13.49 3.82
N ALA A 385 -40.83 -13.11 4.54
CA ALA A 385 -40.64 -13.35 5.95
C ALA A 385 -39.91 -12.18 6.63
N THR A 386 -40.02 -12.08 7.95
CA THR A 386 -39.22 -11.15 8.75
C THR A 386 -38.53 -11.84 9.91
N SER A 387 -37.43 -11.27 10.36
CA SER A 387 -36.71 -11.66 11.56
C SER A 387 -36.24 -10.43 12.32
N GLU A 388 -36.35 -10.45 13.65
CA GLU A 388 -35.89 -9.34 14.50
C GLU A 388 -34.42 -9.51 14.92
N ASP A 389 -33.95 -10.75 15.07
CA ASP A 389 -32.59 -11.10 15.48
C ASP A 389 -31.70 -11.54 14.30
N GLY A 390 -32.25 -11.55 13.08
CA GLY A 390 -31.56 -12.00 11.87
C GLY A 390 -31.47 -13.52 11.69
N VAL A 391 -32.05 -14.32 12.60
CA VAL A 391 -32.02 -15.79 12.52
C VAL A 391 -33.42 -16.38 12.64
N LYS A 392 -34.13 -16.06 13.72
CA LYS A 392 -35.45 -16.60 13.98
C LYS A 392 -36.49 -15.85 13.15
N ILE A 393 -37.25 -16.59 12.36
CA ILE A 393 -38.38 -16.03 11.61
C ILE A 393 -39.51 -15.68 12.60
N THR A 394 -39.83 -14.39 12.69
CA THR A 394 -40.90 -13.86 13.55
C THR A 394 -42.23 -13.73 12.82
N TYR A 395 -42.20 -13.61 11.49
CA TYR A 395 -43.38 -13.61 10.63
C TYR A 395 -43.07 -14.21 9.26
N ARG A 396 -44.02 -14.94 8.69
CA ARG A 396 -43.99 -15.48 7.32
C ARG A 396 -45.35 -15.27 6.67
N SER A 397 -45.36 -14.70 5.47
CA SER A 397 -46.59 -14.48 4.69
C SER A 397 -47.22 -15.83 4.31
N PRO A 398 -48.55 -16.00 4.46
CA PRO A 398 -49.25 -17.21 4.01
C PRO A 398 -49.43 -17.28 2.48
N GLU A 399 -49.33 -16.14 1.81
CA GLU A 399 -49.48 -15.98 0.37
C GLU A 399 -48.19 -15.43 -0.26
N PRO A 400 -47.93 -15.70 -1.56
CA PRO A 400 -46.79 -15.11 -2.26
C PRO A 400 -46.97 -13.59 -2.40
N ILE A 401 -45.87 -12.87 -2.27
CA ILE A 401 -45.85 -11.40 -2.37
C ILE A 401 -45.51 -10.91 -3.78
N TYR A 402 -45.02 -11.80 -4.65
CA TYR A 402 -44.75 -11.50 -6.05
C TYR A 402 -44.98 -12.75 -6.90
N VAL A 403 -45.79 -12.61 -7.95
CA VAL A 403 -46.19 -13.72 -8.84
C VAL A 403 -45.99 -13.32 -10.31
N PRO A 404 -45.84 -14.29 -11.23
CA PRO A 404 -45.72 -14.04 -12.66
C PRO A 404 -46.86 -13.19 -13.22
N ARG A 405 -46.54 -11.97 -13.63
CA ARG A 405 -47.49 -10.93 -14.08
C ARG A 405 -47.20 -10.45 -15.51
N ALA A 406 -45.97 -10.58 -15.99
CA ALA A 406 -45.57 -10.26 -17.36
C ALA A 406 -45.40 -11.52 -18.23
N PRO A 407 -45.52 -11.43 -19.58
CA PRO A 407 -45.39 -12.57 -20.47
C PRO A 407 -44.08 -13.35 -20.31
N PHE A 408 -42.98 -12.64 -20.04
CA PHE A 408 -41.63 -13.20 -19.90
C PHE A 408 -41.36 -13.91 -18.57
N GLU A 409 -42.34 -13.95 -17.67
CA GLU A 409 -42.30 -14.69 -16.41
C GLU A 409 -43.20 -15.92 -16.44
N LYS A 410 -44.05 -16.04 -17.48
CA LYS A 410 -45.07 -17.08 -17.60
C LYS A 410 -44.56 -18.20 -18.49
N LYS A 411 -45.03 -19.42 -18.23
CA LYS A 411 -44.70 -20.60 -19.03
C LYS A 411 -45.01 -20.35 -20.51
N ALA A 412 -44.00 -20.50 -21.37
CA ALA A 412 -44.16 -20.44 -22.81
C ALA A 412 -45.00 -21.61 -23.35
N ALA A 413 -44.96 -22.76 -22.66
CA ALA A 413 -45.75 -23.94 -22.96
C ALA A 413 -46.10 -24.75 -21.69
N PRO A 414 -47.20 -25.52 -21.67
CA PRO A 414 -47.53 -26.42 -20.57
C PRO A 414 -46.40 -27.41 -20.26
N GLY A 415 -46.15 -27.67 -18.97
CA GLY A 415 -45.13 -28.63 -18.51
C GLY A 415 -43.72 -28.07 -18.37
N LEU A 416 -43.44 -26.84 -18.84
CA LEU A 416 -42.17 -26.15 -18.59
C LEU A 416 -42.13 -25.52 -17.19
N GLY A 417 -40.93 -25.28 -16.65
CA GLY A 417 -40.75 -24.38 -15.52
C GLY A 417 -40.97 -22.91 -15.93
N SER A 418 -41.21 -22.03 -14.96
CA SER A 418 -41.29 -20.58 -15.21
C SER A 418 -41.21 -19.80 -13.90
N GLY A 419 -41.17 -18.47 -13.99
CA GLY A 419 -41.53 -17.59 -12.89
C GLY A 419 -40.51 -16.51 -12.58
N CYS A 420 -40.57 -16.03 -11.34
CA CYS A 420 -39.69 -15.01 -10.79
C CYS A 420 -38.69 -15.69 -9.84
N GLU A 421 -37.40 -15.64 -10.17
CA GLU A 421 -36.37 -16.43 -9.50
C GLU A 421 -35.27 -15.56 -8.89
N ASP A 422 -34.73 -16.02 -7.76
CA ASP A 422 -33.49 -15.55 -7.14
C ASP A 422 -33.41 -14.01 -6.99
N PRO A 423 -34.35 -13.39 -6.23
CA PRO A 423 -34.39 -11.96 -6.07
C PRO A 423 -33.14 -11.42 -5.38
N ARG A 424 -32.79 -10.17 -5.69
CA ARG A 424 -31.84 -9.33 -4.94
C ARG A 424 -32.47 -7.95 -4.75
N MET A 425 -32.29 -7.35 -3.59
CA MET A 425 -32.94 -6.09 -3.21
C MET A 425 -31.92 -5.05 -2.79
N VAL A 426 -32.04 -3.83 -3.30
CA VAL A 426 -31.25 -2.69 -2.86
C VAL A 426 -32.14 -1.48 -2.58
N LEU A 427 -31.84 -0.74 -1.51
CA LEU A 427 -32.48 0.54 -1.23
C LEU A 427 -31.71 1.65 -1.96
N ILE A 428 -32.42 2.43 -2.77
CA ILE A 428 -31.88 3.63 -3.43
C ILE A 428 -32.91 4.74 -3.24
N GLY A 429 -32.55 5.78 -2.47
CA GLY A 429 -33.48 6.82 -2.07
C GLY A 429 -34.62 6.26 -1.20
N ASP A 430 -35.86 6.50 -1.62
CA ASP A 430 -37.09 6.07 -0.93
C ASP A 430 -37.70 4.78 -1.53
N LYS A 431 -36.96 4.09 -2.41
CA LYS A 431 -37.44 2.90 -3.12
C LYS A 431 -36.53 1.70 -2.94
N ILE A 432 -37.16 0.54 -2.83
CA ILE A 432 -36.49 -0.75 -2.93
C ILE A 432 -36.57 -1.20 -4.38
N TYR A 433 -35.41 -1.36 -5.00
CA TYR A 433 -35.27 -1.94 -6.33
C TYR A 433 -34.99 -3.43 -6.19
N MET A 434 -35.73 -4.24 -6.94
CA MET A 434 -35.56 -5.69 -6.97
C MET A 434 -35.18 -6.14 -8.37
N THR A 435 -33.99 -6.73 -8.49
CA THR A 435 -33.55 -7.48 -9.67
C THR A 435 -33.78 -8.96 -9.44
N TYR A 436 -34.20 -9.67 -10.48
CA TYR A 436 -34.50 -11.10 -10.41
C TYR A 436 -34.39 -11.73 -11.80
N THR A 437 -34.30 -13.06 -11.84
CA THR A 437 -34.38 -13.81 -13.10
C THR A 437 -35.84 -14.04 -13.45
N ALA A 438 -36.29 -13.51 -14.58
CA ALA A 438 -37.54 -13.86 -15.20
C ALA A 438 -37.33 -15.05 -16.15
N TYR A 439 -38.06 -16.13 -15.91
CA TYR A 439 -37.93 -17.38 -16.65
C TYR A 439 -39.28 -17.78 -17.26
N ASP A 440 -39.32 -18.01 -18.56
CA ASP A 440 -40.53 -18.46 -19.28
C ASP A 440 -40.51 -19.96 -19.62
N GLY A 441 -39.48 -20.68 -19.18
CA GLY A 441 -39.23 -22.09 -19.55
C GLY A 441 -38.23 -22.26 -20.67
N LEU A 442 -37.99 -21.23 -21.48
CA LEU A 442 -37.08 -21.23 -22.63
C LEU A 442 -35.92 -20.25 -22.44
N ASN A 443 -36.20 -19.06 -21.90
CA ASN A 443 -35.29 -17.94 -21.76
C ASN A 443 -35.16 -17.53 -20.30
N ALA A 444 -33.93 -17.41 -19.80
CA ALA A 444 -33.63 -16.80 -18.51
C ALA A 444 -33.10 -15.38 -18.77
N ARG A 445 -33.83 -14.37 -18.29
CA ARG A 445 -33.49 -12.96 -18.48
C ARG A 445 -33.53 -12.21 -17.15
N VAL A 446 -32.81 -11.10 -17.08
CA VAL A 446 -32.84 -10.23 -15.90
C VAL A 446 -33.99 -9.24 -16.03
N ALA A 447 -34.82 -9.18 -15.00
CA ALA A 447 -35.88 -8.20 -14.84
C ALA A 447 -35.62 -7.28 -13.65
N LEU A 448 -36.18 -6.06 -13.74
CA LEU A 448 -36.15 -5.04 -12.70
C LEU A 448 -37.57 -4.58 -12.36
N THR A 449 -37.86 -4.49 -11.06
CA THR A 449 -39.07 -3.85 -10.52
C THR A 449 -38.70 -3.02 -9.28
N SER A 450 -39.63 -2.20 -8.79
CA SER A 450 -39.42 -1.38 -7.60
C SER A 450 -40.71 -1.18 -6.80
N ILE A 451 -40.57 -0.88 -5.51
CA ILE A 451 -41.64 -0.53 -4.59
C ILE A 451 -41.16 0.57 -3.64
N SER A 452 -42.04 1.47 -3.21
CA SER A 452 -41.67 2.47 -2.19
C SER A 452 -41.42 1.79 -0.84
N VAL A 453 -40.56 2.36 0.00
CA VAL A 453 -40.31 1.85 1.36
C VAL A 453 -41.61 1.83 2.18
N ASP A 454 -42.45 2.87 2.04
CA ASP A 454 -43.72 2.97 2.77
C ASP A 454 -44.73 1.88 2.36
N ASP A 455 -44.83 1.58 1.05
CA ASP A 455 -45.69 0.49 0.57
C ASP A 455 -45.15 -0.87 0.99
N PHE A 456 -43.82 -1.05 0.95
CA PHE A 456 -43.18 -2.29 1.36
C PHE A 456 -43.39 -2.59 2.84
N LEU A 457 -43.15 -1.60 3.72
CA LEU A 457 -43.34 -1.76 5.16
C LEU A 457 -44.81 -1.94 5.54
N ALA A 458 -45.74 -1.37 4.77
CA ALA A 458 -47.17 -1.56 4.95
C ALA A 458 -47.73 -2.85 4.32
N GLY A 459 -46.90 -3.67 3.68
CA GLY A 459 -47.33 -4.92 3.04
C GLY A 459 -48.22 -4.74 1.82
N ARG A 460 -48.15 -3.59 1.13
CA ARG A 460 -48.96 -3.28 -0.06
C ARG A 460 -48.31 -3.85 -1.33
N TRP A 461 -48.29 -5.17 -1.44
CA TRP A 461 -47.61 -5.89 -2.53
C TRP A 461 -48.19 -5.61 -3.93
N ASP A 462 -49.42 -5.09 -4.04
CA ASP A 462 -49.98 -4.65 -5.32
C ASP A 462 -49.25 -3.42 -5.91
N LYS A 463 -48.41 -2.74 -5.11
CA LYS A 463 -47.68 -1.52 -5.50
C LYS A 463 -46.33 -1.76 -6.15
N TRP A 464 -45.88 -3.01 -6.30
CA TRP A 464 -44.71 -3.30 -7.14
C TRP A 464 -44.92 -2.75 -8.56
N SER A 465 -43.97 -1.97 -9.06
CA SER A 465 -44.00 -1.42 -10.42
C SER A 465 -44.07 -2.55 -11.45
N TYR A 466 -44.58 -2.25 -12.65
CA TYR A 466 -44.56 -3.23 -13.73
C TYR A 466 -43.11 -3.59 -14.06
N PRO A 467 -42.75 -4.89 -14.17
CA PRO A 467 -41.38 -5.26 -14.38
C PRO A 467 -40.90 -4.96 -15.80
N VAL A 468 -39.63 -4.60 -15.92
CA VAL A 468 -38.95 -4.36 -17.20
C VAL A 468 -37.79 -5.33 -17.36
N ILE A 469 -37.60 -5.85 -18.58
CA ILE A 469 -36.42 -6.65 -18.92
C ILE A 469 -35.25 -5.73 -19.12
N ILE A 470 -34.14 -6.03 -18.44
CA ILE A 470 -32.92 -5.24 -18.52
C ILE A 470 -31.80 -5.97 -19.26
N SER A 471 -31.89 -7.29 -19.48
CA SER A 471 -30.92 -8.05 -20.29
C SER A 471 -31.31 -8.18 -21.77
N PRO A 472 -30.37 -8.52 -22.67
CA PRO A 472 -30.65 -8.87 -24.07
C PRO A 472 -31.60 -10.06 -24.20
N TYR A 473 -32.24 -10.19 -25.36
CA TYR A 473 -33.24 -11.23 -25.63
C TYR A 473 -32.60 -12.59 -25.93
N ASP A 474 -31.48 -12.58 -26.67
CA ASP A 474 -30.80 -13.73 -27.27
C ASP A 474 -29.66 -14.30 -26.40
N VAL A 475 -29.43 -13.72 -25.22
CA VAL A 475 -28.36 -14.11 -24.29
C VAL A 475 -28.96 -14.46 -22.94
N PHE A 476 -28.65 -15.65 -22.43
CA PHE A 476 -29.02 -16.01 -21.06
C PHE A 476 -28.28 -15.15 -20.05
N ASP A 477 -29.05 -14.53 -19.17
CA ASP A 477 -28.53 -13.64 -18.15
C ASP A 477 -29.28 -13.84 -16.82
N LYS A 478 -28.53 -13.76 -15.73
CA LYS A 478 -29.00 -13.98 -14.36
C LYS A 478 -28.04 -13.35 -13.36
N ASN A 479 -28.29 -13.56 -12.07
CA ASN A 479 -27.42 -13.05 -11.00
C ASN A 479 -27.19 -11.55 -11.11
N SER A 480 -28.26 -10.75 -11.10
CA SER A 480 -28.11 -9.31 -11.23
C SER A 480 -28.44 -8.59 -9.94
N CYS A 481 -27.67 -7.56 -9.63
CA CYS A 481 -27.97 -6.59 -8.57
C CYS A 481 -27.50 -5.19 -8.99
N ILE A 482 -27.87 -4.19 -8.20
CA ILE A 482 -27.45 -2.81 -8.39
C ILE A 482 -26.66 -2.41 -7.15
N PHE A 483 -25.55 -1.69 -7.33
CA PHE A 483 -24.85 -1.07 -6.22
C PHE A 483 -25.76 -0.03 -5.52
N PRO A 484 -25.70 0.09 -4.18
CA PRO A 484 -26.55 1.05 -3.47
C PRO A 484 -26.13 2.51 -3.68
N GLU A 485 -24.91 2.76 -4.15
CA GLU A 485 -24.39 4.09 -4.43
C GLU A 485 -23.90 4.23 -5.88
N LYS A 486 -23.83 5.48 -6.35
CA LYS A 486 -23.32 5.82 -7.69
C LYS A 486 -21.80 5.91 -7.70
N TYR A 487 -21.21 5.55 -8.84
CA TYR A 487 -19.81 5.76 -9.18
C TYR A 487 -19.73 6.64 -10.43
N MET A 488 -19.00 7.76 -10.36
CA MET A 488 -18.92 8.76 -11.44
C MET A 488 -20.33 9.15 -11.96
N ASP A 489 -21.23 9.51 -11.03
CA ASP A 489 -22.64 9.83 -11.28
C ASP A 489 -23.51 8.74 -11.95
N SER A 490 -22.97 7.53 -12.11
CA SER A 490 -23.63 6.38 -12.72
C SER A 490 -23.93 5.27 -11.72
N PHE A 491 -25.07 4.59 -11.87
CA PHE A 491 -25.36 3.33 -11.22
C PHE A 491 -24.50 2.21 -11.80
N ILE A 492 -24.05 1.30 -10.94
CA ILE A 492 -23.38 0.07 -11.35
C ILE A 492 -24.40 -1.06 -11.29
N VAL A 493 -24.70 -1.65 -12.44
CA VAL A 493 -25.56 -2.83 -12.53
C VAL A 493 -24.68 -4.03 -12.81
N VAL A 494 -24.64 -4.96 -11.87
CA VAL A 494 -23.89 -6.21 -11.99
C VAL A 494 -24.83 -7.29 -12.51
N HIS A 495 -24.33 -8.18 -13.36
CA HIS A 495 -25.09 -9.28 -13.95
C HIS A 495 -24.13 -10.40 -14.40
N ARG A 496 -24.61 -11.40 -15.14
CA ARG A 496 -23.81 -12.59 -15.46
C ARG A 496 -24.25 -13.22 -16.78
N MET A 497 -23.65 -12.76 -17.88
CA MET A 497 -23.72 -13.42 -19.19
C MET A 497 -22.52 -14.39 -19.35
N GLY A 498 -22.79 -15.67 -19.58
CA GLY A 498 -21.75 -16.69 -19.66
C GLY A 498 -21.28 -17.17 -18.28
N ASP A 499 -19.97 -17.18 -18.02
CA ASP A 499 -19.38 -17.75 -16.79
C ASP A 499 -18.68 -16.73 -15.88
N CYS A 500 -18.63 -15.46 -16.29
CA CYS A 500 -18.02 -14.34 -15.55
C CYS A 500 -19.08 -13.46 -14.90
N ILE A 501 -18.71 -12.75 -13.84
CA ILE A 501 -19.50 -11.61 -13.34
C ILE A 501 -19.22 -10.42 -14.27
N ASP A 502 -20.29 -9.83 -14.80
CA ASP A 502 -20.28 -8.67 -15.68
C ASP A 502 -20.81 -7.42 -14.95
N TYR A 503 -20.50 -6.24 -15.47
CA TYR A 503 -21.09 -4.98 -15.02
C TYR A 503 -21.41 -4.02 -16.17
N GLU A 504 -22.34 -3.10 -15.92
CA GLU A 504 -22.53 -1.92 -16.77
C GLU A 504 -22.80 -0.68 -15.94
N LEU A 505 -22.28 0.46 -16.41
CA LEU A 505 -22.57 1.79 -15.85
C LEU A 505 -23.80 2.39 -16.52
N ARG A 506 -24.71 2.94 -15.71
CA ARG A 506 -25.97 3.53 -16.17
C ARG A 506 -26.23 4.86 -15.49
N GLU A 507 -26.47 5.93 -16.25
CA GLU A 507 -26.80 7.24 -15.68
C GLU A 507 -28.09 7.22 -14.83
N ASN A 508 -29.06 6.41 -15.27
CA ASN A 508 -30.34 6.19 -14.63
C ASN A 508 -30.78 4.72 -14.76
N LEU A 509 -31.79 4.32 -13.97
CA LEU A 509 -32.36 2.96 -13.95
C LEU A 509 -33.56 2.82 -14.90
N ASP A 510 -33.64 3.65 -15.94
CA ASP A 510 -34.60 3.48 -17.02
C ASP A 510 -33.99 2.59 -18.12
N PHE A 511 -34.72 1.55 -18.49
CA PHE A 511 -34.31 0.54 -19.48
C PHE A 511 -35.15 0.59 -20.75
N THR A 512 -35.93 1.64 -20.98
CA THR A 512 -36.57 1.87 -22.28
C THR A 512 -35.52 2.22 -23.34
N GLY A 513 -34.98 1.22 -24.05
CA GLY A 513 -34.18 1.42 -25.25
C GLY A 513 -32.98 0.49 -25.42
N LYS A 514 -32.08 0.40 -24.41
CA LYS A 514 -30.83 -0.39 -24.50
C LYS A 514 -30.70 -1.39 -23.34
N PRO A 515 -30.61 -2.70 -23.64
CA PRO A 515 -30.37 -3.72 -22.63
C PRO A 515 -28.94 -3.65 -22.09
N LEU A 516 -28.68 -4.44 -21.06
CA LEU A 516 -27.37 -4.60 -20.46
C LEU A 516 -26.36 -5.15 -21.48
N LYS A 517 -25.12 -4.70 -21.38
CA LYS A 517 -24.00 -5.15 -22.21
C LYS A 517 -23.06 -6.04 -21.42
N HIS A 518 -22.42 -6.96 -22.15
CA HIS A 518 -21.37 -7.80 -21.59
C HIS A 518 -20.09 -6.99 -21.38
N HIS A 519 -19.74 -6.70 -20.13
CA HIS A 519 -18.39 -6.29 -19.74
C HIS A 519 -17.89 -7.18 -18.61
N SER A 520 -17.11 -8.20 -18.97
CA SER A 520 -16.51 -9.12 -18.00
C SER A 520 -15.65 -8.39 -16.98
N TRP A 521 -15.83 -8.75 -15.72
CA TRP A 521 -15.13 -8.14 -14.60
C TRP A 521 -14.47 -9.17 -13.69
N ILE A 522 -15.25 -10.10 -13.11
CA ILE A 522 -14.71 -11.15 -12.25
C ILE A 522 -14.76 -12.48 -13.00
N PHE A 523 -13.58 -13.04 -13.26
CA PHE A 523 -13.42 -14.28 -13.99
C PHE A 523 -13.34 -15.50 -13.04
N PRO A 524 -13.80 -16.67 -13.49
CA PRO A 524 -13.49 -17.96 -12.84
C PRO A 524 -11.97 -18.20 -12.81
N ARG A 525 -11.48 -18.84 -11.75
CA ARG A 525 -10.04 -19.13 -11.59
C ARG A 525 -9.79 -20.62 -11.77
N LYS A 526 -9.30 -20.99 -12.96
CA LYS A 526 -9.07 -22.40 -13.32
C LYS A 526 -8.21 -23.09 -12.27
N GLY A 527 -8.73 -24.18 -11.70
CA GLY A 527 -8.03 -24.93 -10.65
C GLY A 527 -8.39 -24.58 -9.22
N MET A 528 -9.03 -23.44 -9.00
CA MET A 528 -9.50 -23.02 -7.68
C MET A 528 -10.94 -23.51 -7.43
N TRP A 529 -11.47 -23.22 -6.26
CA TRP A 529 -12.83 -23.60 -5.88
C TRP A 529 -13.93 -22.89 -6.70
N ASP A 530 -13.57 -21.81 -7.41
CA ASP A 530 -14.45 -21.02 -8.30
C ASP A 530 -14.03 -21.13 -9.77
N SER A 531 -13.62 -22.32 -10.20
CA SER A 531 -12.97 -22.56 -11.50
C SER A 531 -13.87 -22.57 -12.73
N ARG A 532 -15.12 -22.99 -12.60
CA ARG A 532 -16.02 -23.21 -13.74
C ARG A 532 -16.84 -21.97 -14.07
N LYS A 533 -17.50 -21.40 -13.07
CA LYS A 533 -18.32 -20.19 -13.21
C LYS A 533 -18.41 -19.41 -11.91
N VAL A 534 -18.56 -18.11 -12.03
CA VAL A 534 -18.83 -17.20 -10.90
C VAL A 534 -20.10 -16.40 -11.15
N GLY A 535 -20.73 -15.97 -10.07
CA GLY A 535 -21.90 -15.11 -10.12
C GLY A 535 -22.04 -14.32 -8.82
N ILE A 536 -22.53 -13.09 -8.93
CA ILE A 536 -22.78 -12.28 -7.74
C ILE A 536 -23.87 -12.93 -6.87
N GLY A 537 -23.66 -12.87 -5.55
CA GLY A 537 -24.64 -13.28 -4.57
C GLY A 537 -25.56 -12.11 -4.20
N PRO A 538 -25.44 -11.54 -2.99
CA PRO A 538 -26.16 -10.34 -2.58
C PRO A 538 -25.59 -9.05 -3.19
N PRO A 539 -26.34 -7.94 -3.12
CA PRO A 539 -25.80 -6.60 -3.37
C PRO A 539 -24.58 -6.30 -2.48
N PRO A 540 -23.59 -5.54 -2.97
CA PRO A 540 -22.41 -5.20 -2.19
C PRO A 540 -22.73 -4.39 -0.93
N ILE A 541 -22.03 -4.70 0.16
CA ILE A 541 -22.15 -4.01 1.45
C ILE A 541 -21.01 -3.00 1.56
N LYS A 542 -21.33 -1.73 1.79
CA LYS A 542 -20.32 -0.71 2.08
C LYS A 542 -19.81 -0.88 3.50
N ILE A 543 -18.50 -0.99 3.65
CA ILE A 543 -17.77 -0.89 4.91
C ILE A 543 -16.74 0.24 4.80
N ARG A 544 -16.02 0.51 5.87
CA ARG A 544 -15.02 1.60 5.88
C ARG A 544 -13.84 1.31 4.95
N GLU A 545 -13.41 0.06 4.86
CA GLU A 545 -12.27 -0.40 4.05
C GLU A 545 -12.61 -0.49 2.55
N GLY A 546 -13.89 -0.43 2.17
CA GLY A 546 -14.32 -0.61 0.79
C GLY A 546 -15.71 -1.22 0.66
N TRP A 547 -15.94 -1.94 -0.44
CA TRP A 547 -17.18 -2.67 -0.69
C TRP A 547 -16.97 -4.17 -0.57
N LEU A 548 -17.70 -4.82 0.32
CA LEU A 548 -17.74 -6.28 0.40
C LEU A 548 -18.73 -6.83 -0.61
N LEU A 549 -18.25 -7.59 -1.58
CA LEU A 549 -19.06 -8.30 -2.56
C LEU A 549 -18.96 -9.81 -2.30
N PHE A 550 -20.01 -10.39 -1.72
CA PHE A 550 -20.14 -11.83 -1.60
C PHE A 550 -20.59 -12.43 -2.92
N TYR A 551 -19.91 -13.47 -3.38
CA TYR A 551 -20.20 -14.13 -4.66
C TYR A 551 -20.23 -15.63 -4.49
N HIS A 552 -20.93 -16.32 -5.38
CA HIS A 552 -20.84 -17.77 -5.49
C HIS A 552 -19.85 -18.17 -6.58
N GLY A 553 -19.08 -19.21 -6.29
CA GLY A 553 -18.19 -19.88 -7.25
C GLY A 553 -18.60 -21.33 -7.39
N VAL A 554 -18.46 -21.86 -8.61
CA VAL A 554 -18.71 -23.27 -8.90
C VAL A 554 -17.43 -23.90 -9.39
N SER A 555 -17.04 -25.00 -8.75
CA SER A 555 -15.87 -25.78 -9.17
C SER A 555 -16.18 -26.67 -10.37
N GLU A 556 -15.16 -27.27 -11.00
CA GLU A 556 -15.35 -28.24 -12.08
C GLU A 556 -16.21 -29.45 -11.65
N GLU A 557 -16.14 -29.81 -10.36
CA GLU A 557 -16.93 -30.88 -9.75
C GLU A 557 -18.39 -30.49 -9.51
N GLY A 558 -18.78 -29.24 -9.82
CA GLY A 558 -20.15 -28.75 -9.70
C GLY A 558 -20.57 -28.33 -8.30
N VAL A 559 -19.63 -28.17 -7.36
CA VAL A 559 -19.92 -27.73 -5.98
C VAL A 559 -20.01 -26.20 -5.94
N TYR A 560 -21.10 -25.67 -5.36
CA TYR A 560 -21.29 -24.22 -5.19
C TYR A 560 -20.80 -23.81 -3.80
N ARG A 561 -19.93 -22.81 -3.76
CA ARG A 561 -19.34 -22.25 -2.55
C ARG A 561 -19.44 -20.73 -2.56
N VAL A 562 -19.25 -20.12 -1.40
CA VAL A 562 -19.26 -18.65 -1.23
C VAL A 562 -17.85 -18.13 -1.02
N GLY A 563 -17.50 -17.07 -1.74
CA GLY A 563 -16.33 -16.24 -1.45
C GLY A 563 -16.73 -14.77 -1.31
N VAL A 564 -15.71 -13.93 -1.11
CA VAL A 564 -15.88 -12.49 -0.94
C VAL A 564 -14.77 -11.75 -1.69
N LEU A 565 -15.11 -10.58 -2.23
CA LEU A 565 -14.17 -9.58 -2.69
C LEU A 565 -14.27 -8.34 -1.79
N LEU A 566 -13.13 -7.72 -1.51
CA LEU A 566 -13.07 -6.33 -1.07
C LEU A 566 -12.75 -5.47 -2.29
N LEU A 567 -13.61 -4.50 -2.58
CA LEU A 567 -13.47 -3.58 -3.70
C LEU A 567 -13.13 -2.18 -3.17
N ASP A 568 -12.46 -1.39 -3.98
CA ASP A 568 -12.00 -0.06 -3.59
C ASP A 568 -13.16 0.88 -3.24
N PRO A 569 -13.05 1.66 -2.14
CA PRO A 569 -14.14 2.51 -1.65
C PRO A 569 -14.53 3.60 -2.65
N GLU A 570 -13.57 4.14 -3.41
CA GLU A 570 -13.78 5.22 -4.38
C GLU A 570 -14.06 4.66 -5.78
N ASN A 571 -13.36 3.60 -6.18
CA ASN A 571 -13.56 2.90 -7.43
C ASN A 571 -13.99 1.44 -7.20
N PRO A 572 -15.29 1.17 -6.99
CA PRO A 572 -15.79 -0.18 -6.72
C PRO A 572 -15.56 -1.19 -7.86
N LEU A 573 -15.13 -0.78 -9.06
CA LEU A 573 -14.75 -1.70 -10.14
C LEU A 573 -13.32 -2.25 -9.95
N ARG A 574 -12.54 -1.69 -9.02
CA ARG A 574 -11.20 -2.17 -8.69
C ARG A 574 -11.26 -3.15 -7.52
N VAL A 575 -10.79 -4.37 -7.74
CA VAL A 575 -10.63 -5.38 -6.69
C VAL A 575 -9.39 -5.07 -5.85
N ILE A 576 -9.54 -4.95 -4.53
CA ILE A 576 -8.43 -4.83 -3.57
C ILE A 576 -7.97 -6.24 -3.15
N ALA A 577 -8.92 -7.09 -2.75
CA ALA A 577 -8.65 -8.44 -2.30
C ALA A 577 -9.78 -9.39 -2.73
N ARG A 578 -9.45 -10.66 -2.92
CA ARG A 578 -10.39 -11.74 -3.24
C ARG A 578 -10.02 -12.96 -2.41
N SER A 579 -11.02 -13.63 -1.85
CA SER A 579 -10.79 -14.81 -1.02
C SER A 579 -10.15 -15.96 -1.82
N GLU A 580 -8.98 -16.44 -1.36
CA GLU A 580 -8.32 -17.61 -1.96
C GLU A 580 -9.02 -18.92 -1.59
N GLU A 581 -9.54 -19.00 -0.37
CA GLU A 581 -10.37 -20.09 0.13
C GLU A 581 -11.85 -19.67 0.22
N PRO A 582 -12.81 -20.59 0.06
CA PRO A 582 -14.23 -20.27 0.22
C PRO A 582 -14.51 -19.90 1.68
N LEU A 583 -15.31 -18.85 1.91
CA LEU A 583 -15.84 -18.51 3.24
C LEU A 583 -16.87 -19.53 3.72
N MET A 584 -17.55 -20.21 2.80
CA MET A 584 -18.58 -21.19 3.10
C MET A 584 -18.68 -22.23 1.99
N GLU A 585 -18.87 -23.49 2.37
CA GLU A 585 -19.09 -24.61 1.46
C GLU A 585 -20.15 -25.57 2.02
N PRO A 586 -20.76 -26.46 1.19
CA PRO A 586 -21.81 -27.38 1.63
C PRO A 586 -21.33 -28.40 2.67
N GLU A 587 -21.78 -28.24 3.91
CA GLU A 587 -21.39 -29.09 5.03
C GLU A 587 -22.59 -29.80 5.64
N GLU A 588 -23.72 -29.11 5.72
CA GLU A 588 -24.93 -29.63 6.33
C GLU A 588 -25.71 -30.55 5.38
N TRP A 589 -26.52 -31.44 5.97
CA TRP A 589 -27.31 -32.39 5.19
C TRP A 589 -28.23 -31.69 4.17
N TYR A 590 -28.82 -30.54 4.54
CA TYR A 590 -29.72 -29.77 3.69
C TYR A 590 -29.01 -28.93 2.62
N GLU A 591 -27.68 -28.90 2.63
CA GLU A 591 -26.84 -28.26 1.61
C GLU A 591 -26.25 -29.29 0.65
N ARG A 592 -26.05 -30.52 1.13
CA ARG A 592 -25.54 -31.66 0.34
C ARG A 592 -26.65 -32.40 -0.40
N TRP A 593 -27.86 -32.43 0.14
CA TRP A 593 -28.99 -33.21 -0.39
C TRP A 593 -30.21 -32.32 -0.64
N GLY A 594 -30.70 -32.30 -1.88
CA GLY A 594 -31.84 -31.51 -2.31
C GLY A 594 -32.05 -31.60 -3.82
N GLN A 595 -32.76 -30.63 -4.42
CA GLN A 595 -32.97 -30.58 -5.88
C GLN A 595 -31.65 -30.52 -6.65
N VAL A 596 -30.68 -29.74 -6.15
CA VAL A 596 -29.31 -29.69 -6.67
C VAL A 596 -28.36 -29.98 -5.51
N PRO A 597 -27.60 -31.09 -5.54
CA PRO A 597 -26.74 -31.45 -4.43
C PRO A 597 -25.51 -30.53 -4.33
N ASN A 598 -24.97 -30.39 -3.12
CA ASN A 598 -23.76 -29.62 -2.82
C ASN A 598 -23.85 -28.15 -3.22
N VAL A 599 -24.89 -27.47 -2.72
CA VAL A 599 -25.14 -26.04 -2.99
C VAL A 599 -25.31 -25.21 -1.72
N VAL A 600 -24.51 -24.16 -1.61
CA VAL A 600 -24.79 -22.97 -0.80
C VAL A 600 -24.83 -21.75 -1.73
N PHE A 601 -25.99 -21.12 -1.86
CA PHE A 601 -26.23 -20.07 -2.88
C PHE A 601 -26.75 -18.76 -2.25
N PRO A 602 -25.88 -17.77 -1.99
CA PRO A 602 -26.27 -16.53 -1.33
C PRO A 602 -26.96 -15.56 -2.30
N CYS A 603 -28.03 -14.90 -1.85
CA CYS A 603 -28.75 -13.87 -2.62
C CYS A 603 -29.04 -12.60 -1.80
N GLY A 604 -28.91 -12.67 -0.48
CA GLY A 604 -29.23 -11.57 0.44
C GLY A 604 -28.23 -11.49 1.56
N ALA A 605 -27.81 -10.28 1.91
CA ALA A 605 -26.96 -10.04 3.06
C ALA A 605 -27.34 -8.72 3.71
N VAL A 606 -27.24 -8.67 5.05
CA VAL A 606 -27.41 -7.44 5.82
C VAL A 606 -26.27 -7.30 6.80
N LEU A 607 -25.83 -6.06 7.00
CA LEU A 607 -24.89 -5.69 8.05
C LEU A 607 -25.68 -5.09 9.21
N ILE A 608 -25.61 -5.73 10.37
CA ILE A 608 -26.20 -5.24 11.62
C ILE A 608 -25.02 -5.05 12.57
N GLU A 609 -24.73 -3.80 12.92
CA GLU A 609 -23.53 -3.41 13.66
C GLU A 609 -22.26 -3.91 12.95
N ASP A 610 -21.47 -4.80 13.55
CA ASP A 610 -20.27 -5.41 12.97
C ASP A 610 -20.53 -6.81 12.38
N THR A 611 -21.76 -7.32 12.45
CA THR A 611 -22.10 -8.69 12.04
C THR A 611 -22.83 -8.70 10.70
N ILE A 612 -22.29 -9.47 9.76
CA ILE A 612 -22.91 -9.76 8.48
C ILE A 612 -23.76 -11.02 8.63
N PHE A 613 -25.04 -10.91 8.24
CA PHE A 613 -25.96 -12.04 8.12
C PHE A 613 -26.15 -12.33 6.63
N LEU A 614 -25.60 -13.45 6.17
CA LEU A 614 -25.66 -13.93 4.79
C LEU A 614 -26.76 -14.98 4.64
N TYR A 615 -27.81 -14.65 3.91
CA TYR A 615 -28.95 -15.54 3.63
C TYR A 615 -28.75 -16.27 2.31
N TYR A 616 -28.95 -17.59 2.34
CA TYR A 616 -28.58 -18.48 1.24
C TYR A 616 -29.59 -19.60 1.00
N GLY A 617 -29.64 -20.09 -0.24
CA GLY A 617 -30.31 -21.34 -0.59
C GLY A 617 -29.41 -22.55 -0.31
N GLY A 618 -29.96 -23.55 0.38
CA GLY A 618 -29.34 -24.86 0.58
C GLY A 618 -29.92 -25.90 -0.37
N ALA A 619 -29.06 -26.51 -1.18
CA ALA A 619 -29.40 -27.57 -2.15
C ALA A 619 -30.64 -27.29 -3.03
N ASP A 620 -30.88 -26.03 -3.41
CA ASP A 620 -32.08 -25.55 -4.11
C ASP A 620 -33.41 -26.01 -3.48
N THR A 621 -33.45 -26.12 -2.14
CA THR A 621 -34.58 -26.70 -1.40
C THR A 621 -35.02 -25.86 -0.21
N VAL A 622 -34.07 -25.30 0.55
CA VAL A 622 -34.33 -24.59 1.82
C VAL A 622 -33.61 -23.24 1.88
N VAL A 623 -34.00 -22.37 2.81
CA VAL A 623 -33.27 -21.15 3.16
C VAL A 623 -32.50 -21.36 4.45
N GLY A 624 -31.21 -21.04 4.44
CA GLY A 624 -30.38 -20.89 5.62
C GLY A 624 -29.87 -19.45 5.80
N VAL A 625 -29.29 -19.19 6.96
CA VAL A 625 -28.50 -17.98 7.25
C VAL A 625 -27.14 -18.37 7.83
N ALA A 626 -26.10 -17.60 7.52
CA ALA A 626 -24.79 -17.74 8.14
C ALA A 626 -24.25 -16.37 8.54
N THR A 627 -23.44 -16.32 9.60
CA THR A 627 -22.97 -15.07 10.20
C THR A 627 -21.45 -14.98 10.25
N ILE A 628 -20.92 -13.77 10.08
CA ILE A 628 -19.48 -13.47 10.24
C ILE A 628 -19.30 -11.99 10.63
N SER A 629 -18.27 -11.67 11.41
CA SER A 629 -17.93 -10.26 11.69
C SER A 629 -17.20 -9.61 10.50
N VAL A 630 -17.33 -8.29 10.31
CA VAL A 630 -16.54 -7.56 9.29
C VAL A 630 -15.05 -7.76 9.55
N ARG A 631 -14.63 -7.71 10.83
CA ARG A 631 -13.24 -7.96 11.22
C ARG A 631 -12.73 -9.33 10.75
N ASP A 632 -13.54 -10.37 10.88
CA ASP A 632 -13.17 -11.72 10.44
C ASP A 632 -13.16 -11.86 8.92
N VAL A 633 -14.03 -11.14 8.20
CA VAL A 633 -13.98 -11.06 6.74
C VAL A 633 -12.67 -10.40 6.27
N LEU A 634 -12.30 -9.26 6.87
CA LEU A 634 -11.04 -8.57 6.56
C LEU A 634 -9.84 -9.45 6.91
N ARG A 635 -9.86 -10.12 8.06
CA ARG A 635 -8.86 -11.14 8.42
C ARG A 635 -8.78 -12.20 7.34
N HIS A 636 -9.88 -12.82 6.92
CA HIS A 636 -9.89 -13.85 5.86
C HIS A 636 -9.30 -13.37 4.52
N LEU A 637 -9.42 -12.07 4.24
CA LEU A 637 -8.85 -11.44 3.05
C LEU A 637 -7.38 -11.00 3.23
N GLY A 638 -6.79 -11.19 4.42
CA GLY A 638 -5.45 -10.70 4.75
C GLY A 638 -5.36 -9.18 4.77
N VAL A 639 -6.47 -8.49 5.07
CA VAL A 639 -6.58 -7.03 5.10
C VAL A 639 -6.64 -6.56 6.55
N GLU A 640 -5.76 -5.63 6.91
CA GLU A 640 -5.85 -4.97 8.21
C GLU A 640 -7.03 -3.97 8.22
N PRO A 641 -7.85 -3.95 9.30
CA PRO A 641 -8.90 -2.94 9.44
C PRO A 641 -8.27 -1.55 9.44
N ALA A 642 -8.93 -0.58 8.82
CA ALA A 642 -8.41 0.78 8.85
C ALA A 642 -8.35 1.31 10.31
N PRO A 643 -7.52 2.30 10.64
CA PRO A 643 -7.60 2.95 11.93
C PRO A 643 -8.94 3.69 12.05
N GLU A 644 -9.61 3.61 13.19
CA GLU A 644 -10.70 4.55 13.49
C GLU A 644 -10.09 5.93 13.67
N TRP A 645 -10.71 6.99 13.15
CA TRP A 645 -10.21 8.36 13.25
C TRP A 645 -11.13 9.21 14.10
N VAL A 646 -10.56 10.09 14.92
CA VAL A 646 -11.25 11.10 15.70
C VAL A 646 -10.75 12.49 15.29
N THR A 647 -11.68 13.45 15.21
CA THR A 647 -11.34 14.86 15.02
C THR A 647 -11.43 15.56 16.38
N LEU A 648 -10.28 16.01 16.89
CA LEU A 648 -10.16 16.75 18.13
C LEU A 648 -10.19 18.26 17.82
N GLU A 649 -10.80 19.06 18.70
CA GLU A 649 -10.64 20.51 18.61
C GLU A 649 -9.15 20.88 18.72
N GLY A 650 -8.71 21.83 17.90
CA GLY A 650 -7.34 22.32 17.94
C GLY A 650 -7.00 22.98 19.28
N PHE A 651 -5.72 22.99 19.65
CA PHE A 651 -5.24 23.81 20.78
C PHE A 651 -5.44 25.31 20.57
N ILE A 652 -5.66 25.72 19.32
CA ILE A 652 -6.00 27.08 18.91
C ILE A 652 -7.36 27.04 18.19
N PRO A 653 -8.25 28.01 18.44
CA PRO A 653 -9.55 28.07 17.77
C PRO A 653 -9.44 28.00 16.24
N GLY A 654 -10.25 27.13 15.62
CA GLY A 654 -10.34 27.01 14.15
C GLY A 654 -9.31 26.09 13.48
N ALA A 655 -8.53 25.31 14.25
CA ALA A 655 -7.49 24.41 13.71
C ALA A 655 -7.66 22.95 14.21
N PRO A 656 -8.70 22.22 13.79
CA PRO A 656 -8.95 20.85 14.27
C PRO A 656 -7.82 19.88 13.89
N LEU A 657 -7.64 18.84 14.71
CA LEU A 657 -6.65 17.79 14.51
C LEU A 657 -7.37 16.45 14.28
N THR A 658 -7.14 15.82 13.13
CA THR A 658 -7.66 14.48 12.82
C THR A 658 -6.56 13.45 13.06
N LEU A 659 -6.80 12.52 13.98
CA LEU A 659 -5.85 11.51 14.48
C LEU A 659 -6.56 10.15 14.62
N PRO A 660 -5.84 9.01 14.66
CA PRO A 660 -6.46 7.74 15.01
C PRO A 660 -7.09 7.80 16.40
N SER A 661 -8.25 7.17 16.63
CA SER A 661 -8.95 7.14 17.92
C SER A 661 -8.19 6.30 18.94
N VAL A 662 -7.61 5.18 18.47
CA VAL A 662 -6.81 4.22 19.22
C VAL A 662 -5.52 3.96 18.46
N MET A 663 -4.41 3.91 19.19
CA MET A 663 -3.09 3.60 18.66
C MET A 663 -2.47 2.44 19.43
N MET A 664 -1.56 1.71 18.79
CA MET A 664 -0.83 0.61 19.39
C MET A 664 0.61 1.02 19.67
N SER A 665 1.13 0.64 20.83
CA SER A 665 2.54 0.76 21.17
C SER A 665 3.37 -0.37 20.57
N LEU A 666 4.70 -0.18 20.51
CA LEU A 666 5.65 -1.19 20.04
C LEU A 666 5.60 -2.51 20.84
N ASP A 667 5.11 -2.48 22.08
CA ASP A 667 4.89 -3.67 22.91
C ASP A 667 3.47 -4.29 22.76
N GLY A 668 2.69 -3.83 21.78
CA GLY A 668 1.38 -4.38 21.40
C GLY A 668 0.20 -3.93 22.26
N ARG A 669 0.37 -2.94 23.14
CA ARG A 669 -0.73 -2.38 23.95
C ARG A 669 -1.44 -1.26 23.21
N SER A 670 -2.76 -1.18 23.34
CA SER A 670 -3.54 -0.08 22.78
C SER A 670 -3.69 1.08 23.78
N PHE A 671 -3.74 2.31 23.27
CA PHE A 671 -4.10 3.51 24.05
C PHE A 671 -4.98 4.45 23.23
N ARG A 672 -5.81 5.23 23.93
CA ARG A 672 -6.70 6.22 23.31
C ARG A 672 -5.97 7.55 23.10
N VAL A 673 -6.05 8.10 21.89
CA VAL A 673 -5.40 9.38 21.56
C VAL A 673 -6.02 10.56 22.33
N GLU A 674 -7.32 10.49 22.63
CA GLU A 674 -7.99 11.48 23.48
C GLU A 674 -7.33 11.63 24.86
N GLU A 675 -6.76 10.56 25.42
CA GLU A 675 -6.07 10.63 26.72
C GLU A 675 -4.74 11.38 26.62
N ALA A 676 -3.99 11.16 25.53
CA ALA A 676 -2.78 11.90 25.24
C ALA A 676 -3.10 13.39 25.04
N TYR A 677 -4.16 13.68 24.28
CA TYR A 677 -4.63 15.04 24.04
C TYR A 677 -5.01 15.76 25.35
N ARG A 678 -5.82 15.14 26.21
CA ARG A 678 -6.19 15.71 27.51
C ARG A 678 -4.98 15.98 28.40
N ALA A 679 -4.02 15.05 28.44
CA ALA A 679 -2.79 15.21 29.23
C ALA A 679 -1.98 16.45 28.81
N VAL A 680 -1.87 16.69 27.49
CA VAL A 680 -1.18 17.86 26.95
C VAL A 680 -1.97 19.14 27.20
N LEU A 681 -3.29 19.12 27.00
CA LEU A 681 -4.17 20.25 27.27
C LEU A 681 -4.05 20.73 28.73
N ASP A 682 -4.15 19.79 29.68
CA ASP A 682 -4.03 20.07 31.12
C ASP A 682 -2.65 20.61 31.50
N ARG A 683 -1.57 20.06 30.91
CA ARG A 683 -0.21 20.55 31.13
C ARG A 683 -0.07 21.99 30.67
N ARG A 684 -0.53 22.31 29.47
CA ARG A 684 -0.42 23.66 28.89
C ARG A 684 -1.26 24.68 29.66
N LYS A 685 -2.47 24.30 30.09
CA LYS A 685 -3.30 25.15 30.95
C LYS A 685 -2.57 25.52 32.26
N ARG A 686 -1.95 24.54 32.93
CA ARG A 686 -1.16 24.79 34.14
C ARG A 686 0.05 25.68 33.88
N GLU A 687 0.76 25.51 32.77
CA GLU A 687 1.90 26.35 32.40
C GLU A 687 1.47 27.80 32.14
N PHE A 688 0.34 28.00 31.45
CA PHE A 688 -0.25 29.33 31.25
C PHE A 688 -0.62 30.00 32.57
N GLU A 689 -1.37 29.30 33.44
CA GLU A 689 -1.75 29.84 34.75
C GLU A 689 -0.53 30.17 35.62
N LYS A 690 0.48 29.30 35.64
CA LYS A 690 1.73 29.52 36.37
C LYS A 690 2.45 30.77 35.85
N PHE A 691 2.52 30.92 34.53
CA PHE A 691 3.15 32.09 33.92
C PHE A 691 2.42 33.38 34.31
N ILE A 692 1.09 33.43 34.18
CA ILE A 692 0.30 34.62 34.47
C ILE A 692 0.29 34.95 35.97
N PHE A 693 -0.02 33.99 36.84
CA PHE A 693 -0.30 34.29 38.24
C PHE A 693 0.94 34.20 39.14
N GLU A 694 1.89 33.31 38.84
CA GLU A 694 3.09 33.15 39.68
C GLU A 694 4.26 33.98 39.15
N ARG A 695 4.53 33.90 37.83
CA ARG A 695 5.69 34.60 37.23
C ARG A 695 5.42 36.09 37.03
N LEU A 696 4.29 36.47 36.43
CA LEU A 696 3.90 37.88 36.29
C LEU A 696 3.23 38.46 37.54
N ARG A 697 2.98 37.63 38.56
CA ARG A 697 2.41 38.01 39.87
C ARG A 697 1.05 38.72 39.74
N LEU A 698 0.25 38.35 38.75
CA LEU A 698 -1.12 38.85 38.61
C LEU A 698 -2.05 38.15 39.62
N PRO A 699 -3.04 38.85 40.20
CA PRO A 699 -4.10 38.22 40.98
C PRO A 699 -4.89 37.19 40.15
N ARG A 700 -5.36 36.10 40.78
CA ARG A 700 -6.17 35.06 40.09
C ARG A 700 -7.51 35.57 39.54
N ASP A 701 -7.99 36.68 40.07
CA ASP A 701 -9.20 37.41 39.65
C ASP A 701 -8.91 38.56 38.66
N ALA A 702 -7.69 38.63 38.10
CA ALA A 702 -7.35 39.63 37.08
C ALA A 702 -8.26 39.51 35.84
N SER A 703 -8.75 40.66 35.36
CA SER A 703 -9.56 40.72 34.13
C SER A 703 -8.75 40.33 32.90
N SER A 704 -9.42 39.83 31.85
CA SER A 704 -8.79 39.52 30.56
C SER A 704 -7.95 40.69 30.02
N SER A 705 -8.44 41.92 30.16
CA SER A 705 -7.71 43.14 29.77
C SER A 705 -6.37 43.32 30.50
N LYS A 706 -6.33 43.09 31.82
CA LYS A 706 -5.09 43.19 32.61
C LYS A 706 -4.08 42.11 32.23
N ILE A 707 -4.56 40.90 31.94
CA ILE A 707 -3.71 39.78 31.49
C ILE A 707 -3.10 40.12 30.12
N ILE A 708 -3.91 40.61 29.17
CA ILE A 708 -3.46 41.04 27.84
C ILE A 708 -2.42 42.17 27.96
N GLU A 709 -2.68 43.18 28.81
CA GLU A 709 -1.77 44.30 29.04
C GLU A 709 -0.43 43.84 29.63
N ALA A 710 -0.45 42.89 30.56
CA ALA A 710 0.77 42.33 31.14
C ALA A 710 1.61 41.58 30.10
N VAL A 711 0.99 40.76 29.24
CA VAL A 711 1.71 40.08 28.13
C VAL A 711 2.27 41.10 27.13
N LYS A 712 1.49 42.13 26.75
CA LYS A 712 1.97 43.20 25.87
C LYS A 712 3.14 43.97 26.50
N SER A 713 3.10 44.20 27.81
CA SER A 713 4.16 44.92 28.54
C SER A 713 5.51 44.20 28.49
N ILE A 714 5.52 42.87 28.38
CA ILE A 714 6.76 42.10 28.16
C ILE A 714 7.39 42.47 26.81
N MET A 715 6.59 42.57 25.75
CA MET A 715 7.05 42.94 24.41
C MET A 715 7.59 44.38 24.37
N LEU A 716 6.91 45.30 25.06
CA LEU A 716 7.36 46.69 25.21
C LEU A 716 8.68 46.77 25.97
N ARG A 717 8.82 46.03 27.10
CA ARG A 717 10.05 45.99 27.87
C ARG A 717 11.20 45.39 27.06
N LEU A 718 10.94 44.32 26.30
CA LEU A 718 11.94 43.73 25.40
C LEU A 718 12.40 44.73 24.33
N GLU A 719 11.48 45.42 23.66
CA GLU A 719 11.82 46.43 22.64
C GLU A 719 12.70 47.55 23.22
N GLU A 720 12.36 48.04 24.42
CA GLU A 720 13.12 49.08 25.12
C GLU A 720 14.53 48.59 25.51
N GLU A 721 14.62 47.44 26.17
CA GLU A 721 15.90 46.90 26.67
C GLU A 721 16.82 46.47 25.52
N LEU A 722 16.26 45.94 24.42
CA LEU A 722 17.04 45.66 23.21
C LEU A 722 17.67 46.94 22.67
N GLY A 723 16.95 48.06 22.68
CA GLY A 723 17.47 49.36 22.25
C GLY A 723 18.61 49.92 23.12
N LYS A 724 18.76 49.45 24.37
CA LYS A 724 19.84 49.86 25.28
C LYS A 724 21.13 49.07 25.05
N VAL A 725 21.01 47.79 24.66
CA VAL A 725 22.16 46.86 24.58
C VAL A 725 22.60 46.62 23.14
N PHE A 726 21.68 46.41 22.19
CA PHE A 726 22.00 46.18 20.78
C PHE A 726 22.13 47.52 20.07
N GLN A 727 23.37 47.90 19.77
CA GLN A 727 23.69 49.23 19.24
C GLN A 727 23.30 49.38 17.77
N GLY A 728 22.87 50.58 17.37
CA GLY A 728 22.52 50.90 15.99
C GLY A 728 21.02 51.07 15.76
N ASP A 729 20.66 51.88 14.76
CA ASP A 729 19.28 52.06 14.32
C ASP A 729 18.93 51.08 13.18
N LEU A 730 17.64 50.83 12.95
CA LEU A 730 17.20 49.91 11.90
C LEU A 730 16.96 50.58 10.54
N TYR A 731 17.24 51.88 10.40
CA TYR A 731 16.86 52.68 9.24
C TYR A 731 18.06 53.07 8.35
N SER A 732 19.28 53.02 8.90
CA SER A 732 20.54 53.24 8.19
C SER A 732 21.34 51.94 8.04
N VAL A 733 22.13 51.83 6.97
CA VAL A 733 22.97 50.63 6.72
C VAL A 733 23.96 50.40 7.86
N ASP A 734 24.66 51.46 8.30
CA ASP A 734 25.64 51.36 9.39
C ASP A 734 24.99 51.13 10.75
N GLY A 735 23.75 51.61 10.94
CA GLY A 735 22.92 51.26 12.08
C GLY A 735 22.60 49.76 12.11
N VAL A 736 22.07 49.23 11.00
CA VAL A 736 21.70 47.82 10.90
C VAL A 736 22.92 46.91 11.02
N LYS A 737 24.07 47.27 10.43
CA LYS A 737 25.32 46.52 10.60
C LYS A 737 25.71 46.39 12.07
N ARG A 738 25.76 47.50 12.81
CA ARG A 738 26.06 47.49 14.25
C ARG A 738 25.05 46.68 15.06
N PHE A 739 23.78 46.73 14.66
CA PHE A 739 22.73 45.95 15.32
C PHE A 739 22.95 44.45 15.09
N VAL A 740 23.18 44.04 13.84
CA VAL A 740 23.44 42.63 13.48
C VAL A 740 24.73 42.11 14.14
N ASP A 741 25.80 42.90 14.15
CA ASP A 741 27.04 42.55 14.84
C ASP A 741 26.81 42.35 16.35
N SER A 742 25.97 43.19 16.96
CA SER A 742 25.54 43.02 18.35
C SER A 742 24.76 41.71 18.52
N VAL A 743 23.84 41.37 17.61
CA VAL A 743 23.11 40.09 17.63
C VAL A 743 24.06 38.90 17.57
N LEU A 744 25.01 38.90 16.63
CA LEU A 744 25.98 37.82 16.49
C LEU A 744 26.91 37.72 17.71
N SER A 745 27.25 38.85 18.34
CA SER A 745 28.08 38.83 19.53
C SER A 745 27.41 38.11 20.71
N TYR A 746 26.09 38.24 20.89
CA TYR A 746 25.37 37.66 22.03
C TYR A 746 24.63 36.35 21.74
N PHE A 747 24.19 36.14 20.50
CA PHE A 747 23.43 34.95 20.12
C PHE A 747 24.36 33.83 19.66
N PRO A 748 24.35 32.65 20.32
CA PRO A 748 25.20 31.54 19.92
C PRO A 748 24.93 31.07 18.49
N HIS A 749 26.00 30.98 17.70
CA HIS A 749 25.98 30.54 16.31
C HIS A 749 27.29 29.82 15.97
N GLY A 750 27.22 28.89 15.01
CA GLY A 750 28.36 28.13 14.50
C GLY A 750 28.45 28.21 12.97
N GLU A 751 29.09 27.20 12.39
CA GLU A 751 29.19 27.04 10.94
C GLU A 751 28.01 26.24 10.38
N THR A 752 27.70 26.44 9.10
CA THR A 752 26.71 25.67 8.37
C THR A 752 27.33 24.94 7.17
N PHE A 753 26.74 23.81 6.77
CA PHE A 753 27.11 23.12 5.52
C PHE A 753 26.38 23.79 4.35
N ALA A 754 27.11 24.53 3.53
CA ALA A 754 26.56 25.33 2.45
C ALA A 754 27.40 25.21 1.17
N LEU A 755 26.92 25.78 0.07
CA LEU A 755 27.60 25.79 -1.22
C LEU A 755 28.95 26.51 -1.14
N LYS A 756 29.95 25.93 -1.81
CA LYS A 756 31.24 26.57 -2.06
C LYS A 756 31.10 27.78 -2.98
N THR A 757 31.95 28.78 -2.79
CA THR A 757 31.93 30.02 -3.59
C THR A 757 32.15 29.76 -5.09
N GLU A 758 33.01 28.80 -5.45
CA GLU A 758 33.28 28.45 -6.85
C GLU A 758 32.06 27.79 -7.51
N VAL A 759 31.26 27.07 -6.71
CA VAL A 759 30.02 26.44 -7.20
C VAL A 759 28.93 27.50 -7.36
N ALA A 760 28.82 28.46 -6.44
CA ALA A 760 27.93 29.61 -6.60
C ALA A 760 28.27 30.41 -7.86
N GLN A 761 29.56 30.60 -8.16
CA GLN A 761 30.02 31.20 -9.42
C GLN A 761 29.53 30.43 -10.64
N GLN A 762 29.65 29.09 -10.63
CA GLN A 762 29.17 28.25 -11.73
C GLN A 762 27.65 28.37 -11.91
N ILE A 763 26.87 28.34 -10.81
CA ILE A 763 25.41 28.52 -10.85
C ILE A 763 25.04 29.87 -11.49
N LEU A 764 25.71 30.95 -11.06
CA LEU A 764 25.47 32.30 -11.59
C LEU A 764 25.84 32.42 -13.06
N LYS A 765 26.89 31.74 -13.51
CA LYS A 765 27.29 31.70 -14.93
C LYS A 765 26.28 30.95 -15.80
N ASP A 766 25.79 29.82 -15.31
CA ASP A 766 24.79 29.00 -16.01
C ASP A 766 23.40 29.64 -15.96
N ASN A 767 23.12 30.43 -14.92
CA ASN A 767 21.83 31.06 -14.64
C ASN A 767 22.02 32.52 -14.19
N PRO A 768 22.42 33.42 -15.09
CA PRO A 768 22.69 34.81 -14.72
C PRO A 768 21.42 35.53 -14.27
N PRO A 769 21.41 36.21 -13.10
CA PRO A 769 20.31 37.10 -12.70
C PRO A 769 20.25 38.31 -13.65
N ILE A 770 19.03 38.67 -14.07
CA ILE A 770 18.82 39.74 -15.06
C ILE A 770 18.65 41.09 -14.36
N ASN A 771 17.95 41.12 -13.23
CA ASN A 771 17.62 42.37 -12.55
C ASN A 771 18.72 42.79 -11.58
N LEU A 772 19.41 41.85 -10.94
CA LEU A 772 20.38 42.15 -9.87
C LEU A 772 21.48 43.14 -10.29
N PRO A 773 22.18 42.98 -11.44
CA PRO A 773 23.27 43.90 -11.82
C PRO A 773 22.78 45.35 -11.93
N SER A 774 21.59 45.57 -12.51
CA SER A 774 21.00 46.90 -12.65
C SER A 774 20.72 47.58 -11.32
N LYS A 775 20.46 46.81 -10.25
CA LYS A 775 20.27 47.37 -8.90
C LYS A 775 21.56 47.97 -8.36
N PHE A 776 22.70 47.34 -8.65
CA PHE A 776 24.02 47.82 -8.25
C PHE A 776 24.64 48.84 -9.21
N GLY A 777 23.94 49.24 -10.28
CA GLY A 777 24.48 50.11 -11.32
C GLY A 777 25.54 49.44 -12.19
N CYS A 778 25.55 48.10 -12.25
CA CYS A 778 26.48 47.27 -13.01
C CYS A 778 25.82 46.72 -14.28
N ASN A 779 26.61 46.45 -15.32
CA ASN A 779 26.17 45.78 -16.54
C ASN A 779 26.41 44.26 -16.47
N LEU A 780 27.44 43.85 -15.74
CA LEU A 780 27.87 42.46 -15.58
C LEU A 780 27.84 42.05 -14.11
N ILE A 781 27.69 40.74 -13.85
CA ILE A 781 27.63 40.20 -12.48
C ILE A 781 28.99 40.34 -11.79
N GLU A 782 30.07 40.22 -12.57
CA GLU A 782 31.46 40.34 -12.13
C GLU A 782 31.83 41.76 -11.66
N GLU A 783 31.01 42.76 -12.00
CA GLU A 783 31.18 44.16 -11.56
C GLU A 783 30.55 44.41 -10.18
N ILE A 784 29.71 43.49 -9.68
CA ILE A 784 29.06 43.63 -8.37
C ILE A 784 30.13 43.41 -7.27
N PRO A 785 30.31 44.36 -6.33
CA PRO A 785 31.39 44.31 -5.33
C PRO A 785 31.06 43.36 -4.16
N CYS A 786 30.74 42.09 -4.47
CA CYS A 786 30.30 41.06 -3.52
C CYS A 786 30.88 39.69 -3.90
N GLU A 787 30.94 38.75 -2.95
CA GLU A 787 31.32 37.37 -3.26
C GLU A 787 30.21 36.65 -4.04
N TYR A 788 30.54 35.61 -4.82
CA TYR A 788 29.52 34.90 -5.61
C TYR A 788 28.39 34.29 -4.77
N CYS A 789 28.68 33.82 -3.55
CA CYS A 789 27.65 33.37 -2.60
C CYS A 789 26.73 34.51 -2.13
N ASP A 790 27.28 35.72 -1.96
CA ASP A 790 26.51 36.91 -1.60
C ASP A 790 25.60 37.31 -2.77
N ILE A 791 26.15 37.35 -4.00
CA ILE A 791 25.42 37.66 -5.23
C ILE A 791 24.28 36.67 -5.43
N LEU A 792 24.53 35.37 -5.30
CA LEU A 792 23.51 34.33 -5.44
C LEU A 792 22.40 34.47 -4.40
N ALA A 793 22.75 34.76 -3.14
CA ALA A 793 21.76 35.02 -2.09
C ALA A 793 20.89 36.25 -2.41
N LEU A 794 21.51 37.34 -2.86
CA LEU A 794 20.82 38.60 -3.19
C LEU A 794 19.92 38.46 -4.43
N ALA A 795 20.29 37.62 -5.40
CA ALA A 795 19.50 37.35 -6.59
C ALA A 795 18.08 36.84 -6.25
N SER A 796 17.93 36.07 -5.17
CA SER A 796 16.62 35.58 -4.70
C SER A 796 15.62 36.68 -4.31
N PHE A 797 16.10 37.92 -4.13
CA PHE A 797 15.27 39.08 -3.80
C PHE A 797 15.10 40.06 -4.97
N SER A 798 15.84 39.91 -6.07
CA SER A 798 15.69 40.72 -7.29
C SER A 798 15.00 39.97 -8.43
N GLU A 799 15.09 38.64 -8.44
CA GLU A 799 14.55 37.79 -9.50
C GLU A 799 13.20 37.18 -9.11
N GLY A 800 12.45 36.68 -10.11
CA GLY A 800 11.16 36.00 -9.90
C GLY A 800 11.29 34.48 -9.73
N ARG A 801 10.17 33.80 -9.42
CA ARG A 801 10.12 32.33 -9.18
C ARG A 801 10.74 31.46 -10.28
N GLU A 802 10.73 31.92 -11.54
CA GLU A 802 11.38 31.17 -12.63
C GLU A 802 12.90 31.07 -12.46
N TYR A 803 13.52 32.08 -11.85
CA TYR A 803 14.95 32.07 -11.52
C TYR A 803 15.25 30.97 -10.50
N ASP A 804 14.51 30.93 -9.40
CA ASP A 804 14.64 29.89 -8.37
C ASP A 804 14.44 28.50 -8.96
N ASN A 805 13.45 28.32 -9.85
CA ASN A 805 13.21 27.06 -10.54
C ASN A 805 14.39 26.59 -11.41
N ARG A 806 15.11 27.53 -12.04
CA ARG A 806 16.34 27.17 -12.77
C ARG A 806 17.43 26.70 -11.82
N ILE A 807 17.57 27.33 -10.65
CA ILE A 807 18.51 26.88 -9.61
C ILE A 807 18.13 25.50 -9.10
N TRP A 808 16.83 25.21 -8.86
CA TRP A 808 16.38 23.87 -8.45
C TRP A 808 16.78 22.80 -9.46
N ARG A 809 16.52 23.02 -10.76
CA ARG A 809 16.91 22.08 -11.83
C ARG A 809 18.43 21.91 -11.92
N TRP A 810 19.18 22.99 -11.72
CA TRP A 810 20.63 22.93 -11.69
C TRP A 810 21.12 22.05 -10.54
N LEU A 811 20.56 22.21 -9.34
CA LEU A 811 20.91 21.38 -8.19
C LEU A 811 20.56 19.91 -8.41
N GLU A 812 19.35 19.62 -8.93
CA GLU A 812 18.90 18.26 -9.23
C GLU A 812 19.85 17.52 -10.19
N SER A 813 20.39 18.24 -11.17
CA SER A 813 21.23 17.68 -12.23
C SER A 813 22.71 17.62 -11.86
N ASN A 814 23.21 18.59 -11.07
CA ASN A 814 24.64 18.82 -10.91
C ASN A 814 25.15 18.73 -9.47
N ALA A 815 24.31 18.98 -8.46
CA ALA A 815 24.81 19.10 -7.08
C ALA A 815 25.31 17.76 -6.51
N LYS A 816 26.50 17.79 -5.91
CA LYS A 816 27.19 16.66 -5.27
C LYS A 816 27.64 17.06 -3.87
N PRO A 817 27.87 16.11 -2.95
CA PRO A 817 28.39 16.42 -1.61
C PRO A 817 29.62 17.32 -1.60
N ASP A 818 30.58 17.09 -2.51
CA ASP A 818 31.84 17.86 -2.57
C ASP A 818 31.67 19.32 -3.03
N HIS A 819 30.47 19.69 -3.50
CA HIS A 819 30.12 21.07 -3.84
C HIS A 819 29.76 21.91 -2.60
N PHE A 820 29.68 21.28 -1.42
CA PHE A 820 29.33 21.91 -0.16
C PHE A 820 30.51 21.82 0.81
N GLU A 821 30.59 22.76 1.76
CA GLU A 821 31.60 22.79 2.83
C GLU A 821 31.06 23.44 4.11
N GLN A 822 31.81 23.35 5.21
CA GLN A 822 31.52 24.18 6.38
C GLN A 822 31.89 25.63 6.09
N VAL A 823 30.92 26.52 6.22
CA VAL A 823 31.13 27.97 6.09
C VAL A 823 30.62 28.69 7.32
N SER A 824 31.30 29.76 7.71
CA SER A 824 30.79 30.68 8.72
C SER A 824 29.54 31.39 8.19
N ILE A 825 28.54 31.54 9.06
CA ILE A 825 27.33 32.30 8.75
C ILE A 825 27.71 33.77 8.56
N LYS A 826 27.36 34.35 7.41
CA LYS A 826 27.70 35.74 7.07
C LYS A 826 26.43 36.58 6.93
N PRO A 827 26.24 37.64 7.72
CA PRO A 827 25.17 38.59 7.49
C PRO A 827 25.46 39.48 6.28
N ILE A 828 24.41 39.83 5.54
CA ILE A 828 24.48 40.80 4.43
C ILE A 828 23.46 41.89 4.70
N VAL A 829 23.95 43.12 4.90
CA VAL A 829 23.10 44.28 5.14
C VAL A 829 22.90 45.06 3.84
N VAL A 830 21.63 45.24 3.44
CA VAL A 830 21.25 45.95 2.21
C VAL A 830 20.32 47.13 2.49
N GLU A 831 20.38 48.15 1.65
CA GLU A 831 19.39 49.22 1.67
C GLU A 831 18.05 48.74 1.13
N HIS A 832 16.96 49.15 1.79
CA HIS A 832 15.61 48.80 1.36
C HIS A 832 15.27 49.34 -0.04
N GLU A 833 15.87 50.45 -0.47
CA GLU A 833 15.67 51.03 -1.80
C GLU A 833 16.32 50.20 -2.91
N LEU A 834 17.44 49.55 -2.60
CA LEU A 834 18.19 48.70 -3.52
C LEU A 834 17.41 47.41 -3.84
N LEU A 835 16.82 46.80 -2.81
CA LEU A 835 16.03 45.58 -2.93
C LEU A 835 14.70 45.72 -2.16
N PRO A 836 13.68 46.37 -2.76
CA PRO A 836 12.39 46.65 -2.12
C PRO A 836 11.61 45.40 -1.69
N MET A 837 11.94 44.23 -2.25
CA MET A 837 11.33 42.95 -1.87
C MET A 837 11.89 42.39 -0.55
N VAL A 838 13.02 42.89 -0.05
CA VAL A 838 13.59 42.53 1.27
C VAL A 838 12.83 43.23 2.41
N LEU A 839 12.08 44.30 2.08
CA LEU A 839 11.38 45.21 2.98
C LEU A 839 10.40 44.52 3.94
N GLU A 840 10.04 43.26 3.69
CA GLU A 840 9.14 42.48 4.56
C GLU A 840 9.81 41.83 5.78
N LEU A 841 11.14 41.97 5.97
CA LEU A 841 11.90 41.06 6.84
C LEU A 841 11.43 39.63 6.54
N ARG A 842 11.41 39.27 5.25
CA ARG A 842 10.89 38.00 4.72
C ARG A 842 11.52 36.83 5.47
N GLU A 843 10.86 35.67 5.50
CA GLU A 843 11.56 34.46 5.97
C GLU A 843 12.80 34.26 5.10
N GLY A 844 13.88 33.74 5.67
CA GLY A 844 15.11 33.50 4.94
C GLY A 844 14.81 32.77 3.63
N THR A 845 15.38 33.23 2.51
CA THR A 845 15.10 32.59 1.23
C THR A 845 15.78 31.23 1.16
N ALA A 846 15.19 30.33 0.39
CA ALA A 846 15.77 29.03 0.08
C ALA A 846 17.24 29.12 -0.40
N ILE A 847 17.58 30.17 -1.13
CA ILE A 847 18.95 30.42 -1.62
C ILE A 847 19.86 31.02 -0.54
N SER A 848 19.33 31.82 0.39
CA SER A 848 20.08 32.28 1.56
C SER A 848 20.56 31.10 2.42
N ARG A 849 19.73 30.06 2.54
CA ARG A 849 20.07 28.79 3.20
C ARG A 849 21.21 28.06 2.48
N LEU A 850 21.13 27.98 1.15
CA LEU A 850 22.16 27.33 0.33
C LEU A 850 23.54 27.98 0.42
N THR A 851 23.61 29.28 0.70
CA THR A 851 24.86 30.05 0.72
C THR A 851 25.32 30.42 2.13
N GLY A 852 24.57 30.02 3.17
CA GLY A 852 24.89 30.35 4.56
C GLY A 852 24.83 31.87 4.85
N ARG A 853 23.90 32.59 4.21
CA ARG A 853 23.78 34.06 4.33
C ARG A 853 22.54 34.48 5.10
N VAL A 854 22.70 35.45 5.99
CA VAL A 854 21.57 36.11 6.68
C VAL A 854 21.38 37.49 6.06
N ILE A 855 20.42 37.63 5.15
CA ILE A 855 20.13 38.91 4.51
C ILE A 855 19.23 39.75 5.41
N VAL A 856 19.65 40.98 5.68
CA VAL A 856 18.95 41.96 6.53
C VAL A 856 18.84 43.28 5.78
N SER A 857 17.64 43.85 5.64
CA SER A 857 17.47 45.18 5.05
C SER A 857 17.31 46.27 6.11
N THR A 858 17.62 47.50 5.73
CA THR A 858 17.11 48.68 6.44
C THR A 858 15.58 48.71 6.42
N LEU A 859 14.97 49.35 7.42
CA LEU A 859 13.55 49.68 7.45
C LEU A 859 13.34 51.03 6.79
N LYS A 860 12.18 51.21 6.15
CA LYS A 860 11.73 52.53 5.71
C LYS A 860 11.28 53.35 6.92
N ALA A 861 11.55 54.65 6.93
CA ALA A 861 11.10 55.54 8.00
C ALA A 861 9.57 55.41 8.22
N GLY A 862 9.17 55.17 9.48
CA GLY A 862 7.76 54.97 9.87
C GLY A 862 7.22 53.54 9.67
N VAL A 863 8.04 52.59 9.20
CA VAL A 863 7.70 51.17 9.06
C VAL A 863 8.37 50.37 10.17
N GLY A 864 7.66 49.40 10.78
CA GLY A 864 8.23 48.54 11.82
C GLY A 864 7.27 48.13 12.95
N GLY A 865 6.11 48.79 13.08
CA GLY A 865 5.15 48.52 14.15
C GLY A 865 5.63 49.03 15.52
N GLU A 866 5.04 48.49 16.59
CA GLU A 866 5.38 48.82 17.99
C GLU A 866 6.69 48.16 18.45
N PHE A 867 7.16 47.11 17.76
CA PHE A 867 8.28 46.26 18.21
C PHE A 867 9.35 46.00 17.11
N PRO A 868 9.89 47.03 16.45
CA PRO A 868 10.79 46.85 15.31
C PRO A 868 12.12 46.16 15.66
N ARG A 869 12.76 46.49 16.79
CA ARG A 869 14.03 45.85 17.22
C ARG A 869 13.82 44.42 17.66
N LEU A 870 12.77 44.15 18.43
CA LEU A 870 12.41 42.81 18.83
C LEU A 870 12.14 41.93 17.61
N ARG A 871 11.42 42.45 16.62
CA ARG A 871 11.18 41.74 15.36
C ARG A 871 12.49 41.44 14.62
N ALA A 872 13.38 42.42 14.48
CA ALA A 872 14.67 42.23 13.81
C ALA A 872 15.52 41.18 14.53
N PHE A 873 15.63 41.29 15.87
CA PHE A 873 16.37 40.36 16.72
C PHE A 873 15.90 38.91 16.54
N ILE A 874 14.60 38.63 16.75
CA ILE A 874 14.09 37.26 16.67
C ILE A 874 14.19 36.68 15.25
N ARG A 875 14.10 37.52 14.20
CA ARG A 875 14.22 37.06 12.81
C ARG A 875 15.66 36.69 12.47
N ILE A 876 16.63 37.53 12.82
CA ILE A 876 18.05 37.24 12.61
C ILE A 876 18.44 35.96 13.36
N ALA A 877 18.07 35.88 14.64
CA ALA A 877 18.39 34.73 15.48
C ALA A 877 17.72 33.42 15.01
N LYS A 878 16.45 33.44 14.58
CA LYS A 878 15.81 32.25 13.98
C LYS A 878 16.47 31.87 12.66
N HIS A 879 16.80 32.83 11.81
CA HIS A 879 17.43 32.55 10.51
C HIS A 879 18.79 31.87 10.68
N ILE A 880 19.59 32.30 11.66
CA ILE A 880 20.84 31.60 12.05
C ILE A 880 20.57 30.12 12.34
N VAL A 881 19.56 29.82 13.16
CA VAL A 881 19.17 28.44 13.49
C VAL A 881 18.73 27.67 12.25
N GLU A 882 17.93 28.27 11.36
CA GLU A 882 17.53 27.64 10.11
C GLU A 882 18.74 27.27 9.24
N LEU A 883 19.70 28.19 9.06
CA LEU A 883 20.88 27.95 8.24
C LEU A 883 21.64 26.70 8.68
N GLU A 884 21.88 26.55 9.98
CA GLU A 884 22.60 25.39 10.52
C GLU A 884 21.77 24.12 10.41
N ARG A 885 20.45 24.19 10.65
CA ARG A 885 19.55 23.04 10.57
C ARG A 885 19.43 22.48 9.17
N PHE A 886 19.35 23.35 8.17
CA PHE A 886 19.43 22.94 6.77
C PHE A 886 20.80 22.34 6.45
N GLY A 887 21.89 22.92 6.95
CA GLY A 887 23.22 22.37 6.81
C GLY A 887 23.38 20.96 7.42
N GLU A 888 22.91 20.74 8.66
CA GLU A 888 22.87 19.43 9.32
C GLU A 888 22.06 18.42 8.51
N MET A 889 20.91 18.84 8.01
CA MET A 889 20.07 18.01 7.16
C MET A 889 20.78 17.62 5.86
N TRP A 890 21.44 18.54 5.17
CA TRP A 890 22.21 18.23 3.96
C TRP A 890 23.43 17.35 4.23
N LYS A 891 24.11 17.51 5.37
CA LYS A 891 25.14 16.55 5.82
C LYS A 891 24.56 15.14 5.93
N SER A 892 23.35 15.00 6.46
CA SER A 892 22.69 13.68 6.58
C SER A 892 22.33 13.05 5.23
N PHE A 893 22.28 13.84 4.15
CA PHE A 893 22.02 13.35 2.79
C PHE A 893 23.27 12.77 2.11
N VAL A 894 24.47 12.99 2.68
CA VAL A 894 25.73 12.45 2.13
C VAL A 894 25.67 10.92 2.13
N GLY A 895 26.02 10.30 0.99
CA GLY A 895 25.92 8.85 0.77
C GLY A 895 24.53 8.34 0.38
N LYS A 896 23.49 9.19 0.35
CA LYS A 896 22.16 8.83 -0.15
C LYS A 896 22.07 8.98 -1.69
N ARG A 897 21.28 8.14 -2.35
CA ARG A 897 21.06 8.21 -3.81
C ARG A 897 20.41 9.55 -4.19
N LYS A 898 20.92 10.21 -5.24
CA LYS A 898 20.44 11.52 -5.75
C LYS A 898 20.52 12.65 -4.71
N PHE A 899 21.74 12.97 -4.24
CA PHE A 899 22.01 14.08 -3.32
C PHE A 899 21.44 15.43 -3.79
N GLY A 900 21.69 15.82 -5.05
CA GLY A 900 21.20 17.11 -5.58
C GLY A 900 19.67 17.24 -5.57
N VAL A 901 18.95 16.16 -5.90
CA VAL A 901 17.48 16.10 -5.79
C VAL A 901 17.03 16.25 -4.34
N SER A 902 17.75 15.62 -3.41
CA SER A 902 17.44 15.68 -1.98
C SER A 902 17.59 17.10 -1.42
N VAL A 903 18.67 17.81 -1.80
CA VAL A 903 18.88 19.21 -1.42
C VAL A 903 17.79 20.09 -2.04
N ALA A 904 17.54 19.96 -3.35
CA ALA A 904 16.51 20.75 -4.04
C ALA A 904 15.11 20.56 -3.43
N ASN A 905 14.73 19.32 -3.09
CA ASN A 905 13.46 19.01 -2.44
C ASN A 905 13.30 19.73 -1.09
N SER A 906 14.36 19.86 -0.29
CA SER A 906 14.29 20.46 1.05
C SER A 906 14.11 21.97 1.07
N ILE A 907 14.35 22.64 -0.05
CA ILE A 907 14.34 24.11 -0.14
C ILE A 907 13.36 24.63 -1.19
N ARG A 908 12.84 23.74 -2.03
CA ARG A 908 11.72 24.03 -2.91
C ARG A 908 10.52 24.35 -2.03
N GLU A 909 9.89 25.49 -2.26
CA GLU A 909 8.78 26.02 -1.46
C GLU A 909 7.55 25.08 -1.39
N HIS A 910 7.58 24.08 -0.49
CA HIS A 910 6.50 23.13 -0.23
C HIS A 910 5.80 23.48 1.09
N TRP A 911 4.87 24.43 1.06
CA TRP A 911 4.23 24.91 2.29
C TRP A 911 3.10 23.98 2.76
N GLY A 912 3.37 23.18 3.79
CA GLY A 912 2.35 22.44 4.54
C GLY A 912 1.62 23.38 5.50
N VAL A 913 0.31 23.59 5.30
CA VAL A 913 -0.50 24.48 6.17
C VAL A 913 -0.98 23.77 7.43
N GLU A 914 -1.03 22.44 7.39
CA GLU A 914 -1.53 21.59 8.47
C GLU A 914 -0.53 21.46 9.61
N ALA A 915 -1.04 21.46 10.85
CA ALA A 915 -0.23 21.41 12.07
C ALA A 915 0.58 20.11 12.22
N LEU A 916 0.10 19.01 11.62
CA LEU A 916 0.74 17.69 11.66
C LEU A 916 1.67 17.41 10.47
N SER A 917 1.91 18.40 9.60
CA SER A 917 2.79 18.24 8.44
C SER A 917 4.26 18.14 8.86
N ALA A 918 5.08 17.46 8.05
CA ALA A 918 6.53 17.42 8.23
C ALA A 918 7.15 18.83 8.29
N HIS A 919 6.64 19.76 7.48
CA HIS A 919 7.01 21.17 7.52
C HIS A 919 6.78 21.81 8.90
N SER A 920 5.54 21.77 9.42
CA SER A 920 5.18 22.40 10.70
C SER A 920 6.00 21.82 11.87
N ILE A 921 6.29 20.52 11.84
CA ILE A 921 7.09 19.88 12.89
C ILE A 921 8.58 20.24 12.78
N PHE A 922 9.12 20.33 11.57
CA PHE A 922 10.49 20.81 11.35
C PHE A 922 10.65 22.26 11.82
N GLU A 923 9.70 23.13 11.44
CA GLU A 923 9.67 24.53 11.86
C GLU A 923 9.54 24.67 13.38
N ASN A 924 8.71 23.85 14.03
CA ASN A 924 8.63 23.84 15.48
C ASN A 924 9.98 23.51 16.14
N LYS A 925 10.73 22.55 15.60
CA LYS A 925 12.08 22.22 16.11
C LYS A 925 13.02 23.43 15.99
N ASN A 926 12.96 24.19 14.90
CA ASN A 926 13.74 25.42 14.73
C ASN A 926 13.41 26.43 15.84
N HIS A 927 12.12 26.63 16.15
CA HIS A 927 11.69 27.48 17.27
C HIS A 927 12.16 26.97 18.64
N ARG A 928 12.15 25.66 18.89
CA ARG A 928 12.68 25.07 20.14
C ARG A 928 14.17 25.32 20.31
N ILE A 929 14.96 25.13 19.25
CA ILE A 929 16.42 25.39 19.26
C ILE A 929 16.70 26.88 19.45
N PHE A 930 15.92 27.75 18.81
CA PHE A 930 15.98 29.19 19.03
C PHE A 930 15.77 29.54 20.52
N VAL A 931 14.73 29.01 21.16
CA VAL A 931 14.47 29.23 22.60
C VAL A 931 15.60 28.68 23.47
N GLU A 932 16.17 27.52 23.13
CA GLU A 932 17.29 26.95 23.87
C GLU A 932 18.55 27.85 23.78
N ARG A 933 18.81 28.45 22.62
CA ARG A 933 19.92 29.39 22.45
C ARG A 933 19.71 30.71 23.15
N LEU A 934 18.47 31.18 23.24
CA LEU A 934 18.16 32.37 24.03
C LEU A 934 18.52 32.19 25.51
N LYS A 935 18.40 30.97 26.08
CA LYS A 935 18.86 30.71 27.45
C LYS A 935 20.36 30.95 27.62
N LYS A 936 21.16 30.51 26.65
CA LYS A 936 22.60 30.78 26.62
C LYS A 936 22.93 32.26 26.41
N THR A 937 22.14 32.95 25.59
CA THR A 937 22.23 34.42 25.46
C THR A 937 21.95 35.14 26.77
N VAL A 938 20.96 34.67 27.56
CA VAL A 938 20.67 35.20 28.90
C VAL A 938 21.85 35.03 29.84
N GLU A 939 22.50 33.86 29.85
CA GLU A 939 23.69 33.60 30.66
C GLU A 939 24.80 34.60 30.32
N LYS A 940 25.12 34.76 29.04
CA LYS A 940 26.12 35.72 28.56
C LYS A 940 25.78 37.17 28.91
N LEU A 941 24.52 37.58 28.74
CA LEU A 941 24.08 38.94 29.09
C LEU A 941 24.24 39.22 30.59
N LYS A 942 24.01 38.23 31.45
CA LYS A 942 24.23 38.37 32.91
C LYS A 942 25.72 38.52 33.23
N GLU A 943 26.57 37.74 32.58
CA GLU A 943 28.04 37.81 32.75
C GLU A 943 28.59 39.20 32.36
N GLU A 944 28.04 39.80 31.31
CA GLU A 944 28.43 41.14 30.83
C GLU A 944 27.65 42.29 31.53
N GLY A 945 26.84 41.99 32.55
CA GLY A 945 26.18 42.99 33.40
C GLY A 945 24.83 43.52 32.86
N HIS A 946 24.34 43.01 31.74
CA HIS A 946 23.06 43.39 31.11
C HIS A 946 21.84 42.68 31.74
N THR A 947 21.73 42.76 33.06
CA THR A 947 20.76 41.98 33.87
C THR A 947 19.29 42.27 33.51
N SER A 948 18.94 43.52 33.20
CA SER A 948 17.55 43.91 32.89
C SER A 948 17.06 43.32 31.55
N LEU A 949 17.90 43.35 30.52
CA LEU A 949 17.61 42.68 29.25
C LEU A 949 17.56 41.15 29.43
N ALA A 950 18.48 40.58 30.22
CA ALA A 950 18.48 39.15 30.51
C ALA A 950 17.14 38.71 31.14
N GLU A 951 16.64 39.44 32.14
CA GLU A 951 15.33 39.18 32.75
C GLU A 951 14.16 39.31 31.75
N ALA A 952 14.22 40.31 30.86
CA ALA A 952 13.21 40.49 29.81
C ALA A 952 13.19 39.30 28.83
N ILE A 953 14.35 38.81 28.41
CA ILE A 953 14.47 37.61 27.54
C ILE A 953 14.03 36.35 28.29
N GLU A 954 14.32 36.20 29.58
CA GLU A 954 13.79 35.07 30.36
C GLU A 954 12.26 35.05 30.42
N ASN A 955 11.63 36.21 30.52
CA ASN A 955 10.16 36.31 30.45
C ASN A 955 9.63 35.97 29.06
N MET A 956 10.33 36.37 28.00
CA MET A 956 10.02 35.94 26.62
C MET A 956 10.08 34.42 26.49
N ILE A 957 11.17 33.80 26.95
CA ILE A 957 11.38 32.34 26.92
C ILE A 957 10.24 31.63 27.64
N ALA A 958 9.85 32.11 28.84
CA ALA A 958 8.86 31.46 29.68
C ALA A 958 7.44 31.44 29.08
N CYS A 959 7.14 32.30 28.11
CA CYS A 959 5.83 32.35 27.46
C CYS A 959 5.83 32.12 25.95
N TYR A 960 6.99 31.80 25.37
CA TYR A 960 7.17 31.72 23.93
C TYR A 960 6.24 30.70 23.25
N HIS A 961 5.85 29.64 23.94
CA HIS A 961 4.97 28.59 23.42
C HIS A 961 3.53 28.67 23.92
N LEU A 962 3.21 29.64 24.78
CA LEU A 962 1.94 29.68 25.51
C LEU A 962 0.86 30.42 24.72
N ALA A 963 -0.35 29.86 24.74
CA ALA A 963 -1.57 30.52 24.30
C ALA A 963 -2.76 29.98 25.11
N SER A 964 -3.78 30.80 25.30
CA SER A 964 -5.04 30.38 25.93
C SER A 964 -6.20 31.25 25.48
N THR A 965 -7.42 30.69 25.49
CA THR A 965 -8.65 31.48 25.46
C THR A 965 -8.97 31.93 26.89
N LEU A 966 -9.18 33.23 27.08
CA LEU A 966 -9.48 33.85 28.36
C LEU A 966 -10.99 33.71 28.70
N PRO A 967 -11.41 33.97 29.96
CA PRO A 967 -12.81 33.79 30.37
C PRO A 967 -13.87 34.57 29.58
N ASP A 968 -13.47 35.69 28.95
CA ASP A 968 -14.32 36.51 28.09
C ASP A 968 -14.37 36.02 26.63
N GLY A 969 -13.73 34.90 26.32
CA GLY A 969 -13.64 34.33 24.97
C GLY A 969 -12.48 34.89 24.14
N THR A 970 -11.68 35.82 24.67
CA THR A 970 -10.54 36.40 23.92
C THR A 970 -9.40 35.40 23.83
N PHE A 971 -8.97 35.06 22.61
CA PHE A 971 -7.75 34.27 22.38
C PHE A 971 -6.50 35.12 22.61
N LEU A 972 -5.58 34.65 23.46
CA LEU A 972 -4.33 35.33 23.80
C LEU A 972 -3.12 34.43 23.49
N PRO A 973 -2.40 34.69 22.39
CA PRO A 973 -1.06 34.14 22.17
C PRO A 973 -0.03 34.95 22.98
N CYS A 974 1.00 34.29 23.49
CA CYS A 974 2.02 34.95 24.33
C CYS A 974 3.40 35.05 23.66
N SER A 975 3.61 34.48 22.46
CA SER A 975 4.93 34.52 21.84
C SER A 975 5.29 35.92 21.32
N ALA A 976 6.53 36.34 21.54
CA ALA A 976 7.07 37.55 20.91
C ALA A 976 7.01 37.49 19.38
N TRP A 977 7.07 36.28 18.81
CA TRP A 977 6.96 36.08 17.37
C TRP A 977 5.59 36.50 16.84
N THR A 978 4.51 36.01 17.44
CA THR A 978 3.14 36.32 17.02
C THR A 978 2.81 37.80 17.24
N TRP A 979 3.24 38.39 18.37
CA TRP A 979 3.02 39.81 18.67
C TRP A 979 3.76 40.76 17.72
N THR A 980 5.04 40.48 17.44
CA THR A 980 5.83 41.31 16.51
C THR A 980 5.32 41.20 15.09
N LEU A 981 4.87 40.02 14.64
CA LEU A 981 4.27 39.83 13.32
C LEU A 981 2.95 40.59 13.16
N HIS A 982 2.06 40.50 14.17
CA HIS A 982 0.78 41.23 14.20
C HIS A 982 1.02 42.74 14.10
N SER A 983 1.90 43.26 14.96
CA SER A 983 2.22 44.68 15.03
C SER A 983 2.85 45.18 13.73
N TYR A 984 3.77 44.41 13.15
CA TYR A 984 4.42 44.75 11.88
C TYR A 984 3.44 44.83 10.71
N ARG A 985 2.40 43.98 10.69
CA ARG A 985 1.31 44.01 9.70
C ARG A 985 0.29 45.14 9.94
N GLY A 986 0.55 46.04 10.90
CA GLY A 986 -0.33 47.14 11.26
C GLY A 986 -1.46 46.75 12.22
N GLY A 987 -1.41 45.54 12.77
CA GLY A 987 -2.36 45.05 13.76
C GLY A 987 -2.32 45.84 15.06
N LYS A 988 -3.49 46.10 15.65
CA LYS A 988 -3.66 46.71 16.97
C LYS A 988 -4.33 45.72 17.92
N GLY A 989 -4.06 45.84 19.22
CA GLY A 989 -4.62 44.94 20.24
C GLY A 989 -4.05 43.53 20.18
N THR A 990 -4.81 42.55 20.66
CA THR A 990 -4.38 41.15 20.75
C THR A 990 -4.25 40.51 19.36
N PRO A 991 -3.19 39.73 19.09
CA PRO A 991 -3.07 39.00 17.83
C PRO A 991 -4.19 37.96 17.63
N PRO A 992 -4.76 37.82 16.42
CA PRO A 992 -5.79 36.82 16.15
C PRO A 992 -5.22 35.39 16.08
N ALA A 993 -6.08 34.39 16.32
CA ALA A 993 -5.70 32.98 16.38
C ALA A 993 -5.01 32.43 15.12
N PHE A 994 -5.44 32.86 13.92
CA PHE A 994 -4.93 32.32 12.66
C PHE A 994 -3.47 32.70 12.33
N ILE A 995 -2.85 33.63 13.06
CA ILE A 995 -1.42 33.96 12.91
C ILE A 995 -0.53 33.37 14.01
N ALA A 996 -1.11 32.66 14.98
CA ALA A 996 -0.41 32.06 16.13
C ALA A 996 0.15 30.66 15.80
N TYR A 997 0.85 30.53 14.67
CA TYR A 997 1.35 29.24 14.20
C TYR A 997 2.46 28.67 15.11
N VAL A 998 3.27 29.53 15.73
CA VAL A 998 4.31 29.10 16.69
C VAL A 998 3.66 28.33 17.84
N GLU A 999 2.61 28.90 18.43
CA GLU A 999 1.88 28.29 19.54
C GLU A 999 1.12 27.03 19.10
N ARG A 1000 0.53 27.05 17.89
CA ARG A 1000 -0.16 25.89 17.29
C ARG A 1000 0.79 24.71 17.12
N ASP A 1001 1.92 24.95 16.46
CA ASP A 1001 2.86 23.91 16.07
C ASP A 1001 3.60 23.38 17.30
N TRP A 1002 3.80 24.23 18.32
CA TRP A 1002 4.34 23.80 19.61
C TRP A 1002 3.39 22.87 20.36
N ALA A 1003 2.11 23.23 20.44
CA ALA A 1003 1.10 22.38 21.07
C ALA A 1003 0.92 21.06 20.30
N THR A 1004 0.99 21.12 18.98
CA THR A 1004 0.90 19.94 18.12
C THR A 1004 2.11 19.03 18.28
N ARG A 1005 3.33 19.59 18.35
CA ARG A 1005 4.53 18.83 18.67
C ARG A 1005 4.46 18.21 20.06
N ASP A 1006 3.98 18.94 21.06
CA ASP A 1006 3.78 18.42 22.43
C ASP A 1006 2.82 17.22 22.45
N LEU A 1007 1.79 17.23 21.61
CA LEU A 1007 0.87 16.12 21.41
C LEU A 1007 1.55 14.92 20.74
N LEU A 1008 2.34 15.14 19.69
CA LEU A 1008 3.10 14.08 19.05
C LEU A 1008 4.10 13.45 20.02
N ASP A 1009 4.83 14.25 20.80
CA ASP A 1009 5.77 13.75 21.82
C ASP A 1009 5.04 12.90 22.87
N GLU A 1010 3.81 13.25 23.25
CA GLU A 1010 2.96 12.46 24.14
C GLU A 1010 2.51 11.13 23.51
N ILE A 1011 2.03 11.18 22.28
CA ILE A 1011 1.62 9.99 21.52
C ILE A 1011 2.80 9.05 21.33
N PHE A 1012 3.96 9.57 20.92
CA PHE A 1012 5.14 8.77 20.59
C PHE A 1012 5.73 8.13 21.83
N ARG A 1013 5.76 8.85 22.96
CA ARG A 1013 6.17 8.28 24.24
C ARG A 1013 5.26 7.12 24.67
N ARG A 1014 3.95 7.25 24.48
CA ARG A 1014 2.98 6.17 24.76
C ARG A 1014 3.15 5.00 23.78
N ALA A 1015 3.50 5.30 22.53
CA ALA A 1015 3.78 4.31 21.51
C ALA A 1015 5.15 3.61 21.68
N GLY A 1016 6.07 4.16 22.48
CA GLY A 1016 7.43 3.66 22.65
C GLY A 1016 8.41 4.14 21.57
N ILE A 1017 8.05 5.16 20.79
CA ILE A 1017 8.88 5.75 19.72
C ILE A 1017 9.70 6.91 20.29
N SER A 1018 10.98 7.00 19.91
CA SER A 1018 11.88 8.06 20.39
C SER A 1018 11.70 9.39 19.65
N GLU A 1019 12.05 10.51 20.29
CA GLU A 1019 12.04 11.85 19.65
C GLU A 1019 13.00 11.91 18.45
N GLU A 1020 14.14 11.21 18.55
CA GLU A 1020 15.14 11.14 17.48
C GLU A 1020 14.59 10.46 16.22
N GLU A 1021 13.72 9.46 16.41
CA GLU A 1021 13.07 8.74 15.32
C GLU A 1021 12.03 9.60 14.60
N LEU A 1022 11.26 10.40 15.34
CA LEU A 1022 10.36 11.40 14.76
C LEU A 1022 11.14 12.41 13.90
N ASP A 1023 12.24 12.95 14.44
CA ASP A 1023 13.03 13.94 13.72
C ASP A 1023 13.70 13.34 12.47
N LYS A 1024 14.18 12.08 12.52
CA LYS A 1024 14.69 11.34 11.35
C LYS A 1024 13.62 11.17 10.27
N THR A 1025 12.39 10.80 10.65
CA THR A 1025 11.28 10.64 9.71
C THR A 1025 10.93 11.96 9.03
N VAL A 1026 10.87 13.05 9.79
CA VAL A 1026 10.64 14.40 9.24
C VAL A 1026 11.72 14.77 8.22
N THR A 1027 13.00 14.58 8.56
CA THR A 1027 14.12 14.82 7.63
C THR A 1027 14.02 13.95 6.37
N GLU A 1028 13.62 12.69 6.48
CA GLU A 1028 13.47 11.80 5.32
C GLU A 1028 12.28 12.17 4.43
N LEU A 1029 11.18 12.68 4.99
CA LEU A 1029 10.04 13.21 4.22
C LEU A 1029 10.45 14.47 3.46
N ILE A 1030 11.13 15.40 4.13
CA ILE A 1030 11.69 16.61 3.52
C ILE A 1030 12.62 16.25 2.36
N ARG A 1031 13.55 15.31 2.58
CA ARG A 1031 14.46 14.80 1.55
C ARG A 1031 13.74 14.31 0.28
N ARG A 1032 12.56 13.72 0.45
CA ARG A 1032 11.73 13.16 -0.63
C ARG A 1032 10.78 14.18 -1.27
N GLY A 1033 10.75 15.43 -0.80
CA GLY A 1033 9.81 16.45 -1.27
C GLY A 1033 8.38 16.22 -0.77
N LYS A 1034 8.23 15.58 0.40
CA LYS A 1034 6.96 15.21 1.04
C LYS A 1034 6.68 16.05 2.29
N GLU A 1035 7.14 17.29 2.31
CA GLU A 1035 6.96 18.22 3.44
C GLU A 1035 5.50 18.44 3.87
N PRO A 1036 4.51 18.47 2.95
CA PRO A 1036 3.11 18.63 3.33
C PRO A 1036 2.48 17.37 3.95
N GLU A 1037 3.14 16.21 3.94
CA GLU A 1037 2.55 14.96 4.42
C GLU A 1037 2.32 15.01 5.93
N ASN A 1038 1.14 14.56 6.34
CA ASN A 1038 0.77 14.41 7.74
C ASN A 1038 1.59 13.25 8.35
N ILE A 1039 2.40 13.56 9.36
CA ILE A 1039 3.32 12.60 9.97
C ILE A 1039 2.58 11.46 10.65
N VAL A 1040 1.39 11.71 11.21
CA VAL A 1040 0.62 10.67 11.89
C VAL A 1040 0.15 9.61 10.90
N LYS A 1041 -0.19 10.01 9.67
CA LYS A 1041 -0.46 9.04 8.61
C LYS A 1041 0.76 8.19 8.27
N GLN A 1042 1.97 8.75 8.30
CA GLN A 1042 3.19 7.98 7.97
C GLN A 1042 3.55 6.89 8.99
N PHE A 1043 3.23 7.13 10.27
CA PHE A 1043 3.57 6.18 11.34
C PHE A 1043 2.46 5.16 11.61
N PHE A 1044 1.22 5.45 11.20
CA PHE A 1044 0.05 4.72 11.69
C PHE A 1044 -1.02 4.41 10.61
N GLU A 1045 -0.82 4.81 9.35
CA GLU A 1045 -1.41 4.20 8.15
C GLU A 1045 -0.34 3.39 7.41
#